data_AF-A0A1C6UXQ0-F1
#
_entry.id   AF-A0A1C6UXQ0-F1
#
_cell.length_a   1.000
_cell.length_b   1.000
_cell.length_c   1.000
_cell.angle_alpha   90.00
_cell.angle_beta   90.00
_cell.angle_gamma   90.00
#
_symmetry.space_group_name_H-M   'P 1'
#
loop_
_entity.id
_entity.type
_entity.pdbx_description
1 polymer ?
#
loop_
_entity_poly.entity_id
_entity_poly.type
_entity_poly.pdbx_seq_one_letter_code
_entity_poly.pdbx_strand_id
1 'polypeptide(L)'
;MTSEPATVDTPLKKLVGERTAKALASHLDLHTAGDLIYHFPRRYDERGEHTDIRSLDVGEQVTVLAQVQRTAVRPMRQRRGNLLEVTVGDGSGGVLTLTFFGNQAWRERELRPGRWGLFAGKVTEFRGKRQLNGPEYVLLGEGGDGEAAANEEVEEFAGALIPVYPAAAAVPTWVIARCVRVVLDTFTPPDDPLPATVRASRNLVGIGAALREIHRPTSKEELYKARRRLKWDEAFAVQLTLVQRKHRAAAWPAKARPAKPGGLLDAFDARLPYELTSGQQAVGREIAADLATAHPMHRLLQGEVGSGKTVVALRAMLQVVDAGGQAALLAPTEVLAAQHHRGMLDLLGPLAQAGELGAADDATRVELVTGSLGAAARRRALAEVAEGRAGIVLGTHALLYEGVDFHDLGLVVVDEQHRFGVEQRDALRAKADQPPHVLVMTATPIPRTVAMTVYGDLETSTLSQLPQGRSPIASHVVPAAEKPAFLDRAWRRLREEVGKGHQAYVVCPRIGEGPASDEEAPREDDNGRRPPLAVTEVAPLLAEGPLHGLRIGVLHGRLPADEKDAVMRSFAAGDLDVLVATTVVEVGVNVPNATVMIVLDADRFGVSQLHQLRGRVGRGSAAGLCLLVTEAMEGSPARERLDAVASTTDGFKLAELDLEQRREGDVLGATQSGRRSHLRLLSLLRDTDLIRDARAEAIALVEEDPELARHPALAASVAALVDEERAEYLEKG
;
A
#
# COMPACT_ATOMS: atom_id res chain seq x y z
N MET A 1 -16.87 -26.89 41.98
CA MET A 1 -17.42 -27.09 40.62
C MET A 1 -16.22 -27.10 39.69
N THR A 2 -15.89 -28.27 39.15
CA THR A 2 -14.81 -28.44 38.17
C THR A 2 -15.23 -27.74 36.87
N SER A 3 -14.79 -26.50 36.69
CA SER A 3 -15.00 -25.76 35.45
C SER A 3 -14.26 -26.48 34.33
N GLU A 4 -14.96 -26.86 33.26
CA GLU A 4 -14.31 -27.29 32.02
C GLU A 4 -13.28 -26.23 31.59
N PRO A 5 -12.08 -26.66 31.13
CA PRO A 5 -11.09 -25.72 30.64
C PRO A 5 -11.63 -24.93 29.45
N ALA A 6 -11.31 -23.64 29.42
CA ALA A 6 -11.73 -22.76 28.33
C ALA A 6 -10.93 -23.11 27.05
N THR A 7 -11.65 -23.27 25.94
CA THR A 7 -11.09 -23.41 24.58
C THR A 7 -11.23 -22.10 23.81
N VAL A 8 -10.64 -22.02 22.61
CA VAL A 8 -10.72 -20.83 21.75
C VAL A 8 -12.16 -20.38 21.46
N ASP A 9 -13.09 -21.30 21.28
CA ASP A 9 -14.49 -20.99 20.96
C ASP A 9 -15.35 -20.64 22.18
N THR A 10 -14.78 -20.66 23.38
CA THR A 10 -15.54 -20.43 24.61
C THR A 10 -16.01 -18.98 24.66
N PRO A 11 -17.33 -18.69 24.77
CA PRO A 11 -17.83 -17.32 24.81
C PRO A 11 -17.34 -16.55 26.04
N LEU A 12 -16.89 -15.30 25.86
CA LEU A 12 -16.36 -14.46 26.94
C LEU A 12 -17.37 -14.22 28.07
N LYS A 13 -18.68 -14.24 27.76
CA LYS A 13 -19.75 -14.12 28.76
C LYS A 13 -19.64 -15.14 29.89
N LYS A 14 -19.11 -16.33 29.61
CA LYS A 14 -18.92 -17.41 30.60
C LYS A 14 -17.67 -17.23 31.47
N LEU A 15 -16.71 -16.41 31.03
CA LEU A 15 -15.38 -16.28 31.65
C LEU A 15 -15.21 -14.97 32.43
N VAL A 16 -15.65 -13.84 31.86
CA VAL A 16 -15.37 -12.49 32.42
C VAL A 16 -16.63 -11.73 32.89
N GLY A 17 -17.79 -12.39 32.85
CA GLY A 17 -19.08 -11.83 33.22
C GLY A 17 -19.76 -11.02 32.11
N GLU A 18 -21.10 -10.93 32.17
CA GLU A 18 -21.94 -10.41 31.07
C GLU A 18 -21.68 -8.95 30.72
N ARG A 19 -21.49 -8.09 31.73
CA ARG A 19 -21.26 -6.65 31.53
C ARG A 19 -19.94 -6.38 30.79
N THR A 20 -18.87 -7.03 31.21
CA THR A 20 -17.54 -6.88 30.62
C THR A 20 -17.49 -7.48 29.22
N ALA A 21 -18.06 -8.68 29.04
CA ALA A 21 -18.16 -9.33 27.74
C ALA A 21 -18.95 -8.49 26.73
N LYS A 22 -20.04 -7.83 27.15
CA LYS A 22 -20.81 -6.91 26.29
C LYS A 22 -19.97 -5.71 25.85
N ALA A 23 -19.17 -5.12 26.75
CA ALA A 23 -18.30 -4.00 26.42
C ALA A 23 -17.18 -4.40 25.44
N LEU A 24 -16.55 -5.56 25.66
CA LEU A 24 -15.55 -6.13 24.76
C LEU A 24 -16.12 -6.39 23.35
N ALA A 25 -17.31 -6.98 23.26
CA ALA A 25 -17.99 -7.22 22.00
C ALA A 25 -18.40 -5.92 21.28
N SER A 26 -19.03 -4.98 21.97
CA SER A 26 -19.55 -3.75 21.33
C SER A 26 -18.48 -2.75 20.92
N HIS A 27 -17.34 -2.70 21.60
CA HIS A 27 -16.31 -1.68 21.34
C HIS A 27 -15.06 -2.21 20.66
N LEU A 28 -14.74 -3.50 20.83
CA LEU A 28 -13.52 -4.10 20.28
C LEU A 28 -13.80 -5.30 19.36
N ASP A 29 -15.07 -5.70 19.23
CA ASP A 29 -15.51 -6.87 18.44
C ASP A 29 -14.91 -8.20 18.93
N LEU A 30 -14.76 -8.34 20.25
CA LEU A 30 -14.22 -9.54 20.89
C LEU A 30 -15.36 -10.34 21.56
N HIS A 31 -15.60 -11.57 21.13
CA HIS A 31 -16.74 -12.40 21.56
C HIS A 31 -16.33 -13.68 22.28
N THR A 32 -15.19 -14.26 21.92
CA THR A 32 -14.67 -15.56 22.40
C THR A 32 -13.35 -15.43 23.16
N ALA A 33 -12.96 -16.49 23.87
CA ALA A 33 -11.66 -16.60 24.53
C ALA A 33 -10.51 -16.49 23.50
N GLY A 34 -10.69 -17.08 22.32
CA GLY A 34 -9.76 -16.93 21.18
C GLY A 34 -9.63 -15.48 20.77
N ASP A 35 -10.73 -14.75 20.56
CA ASP A 35 -10.69 -13.34 20.16
C ASP A 35 -9.83 -12.51 21.11
N LEU A 36 -9.98 -12.75 22.43
CA LEU A 36 -9.24 -12.05 23.47
C LEU A 36 -7.76 -12.47 23.55
N ILE A 37 -7.44 -13.76 23.44
CA ILE A 37 -6.06 -14.28 23.50
C ILE A 37 -5.26 -13.96 22.22
N TYR A 38 -5.92 -13.71 21.09
CA TYR A 38 -5.25 -13.21 19.90
C TYR A 38 -5.31 -11.67 19.82
N HIS A 39 -5.86 -10.97 20.81
CA HIS A 39 -5.84 -9.49 20.90
C HIS A 39 -4.53 -9.02 21.54
N PHE A 40 -3.46 -8.99 20.74
CA PHE A 40 -2.11 -8.78 21.27
C PHE A 40 -1.82 -7.34 21.73
N PRO A 41 -0.91 -7.15 22.71
CA PRO A 41 -0.40 -5.82 23.07
C PRO A 41 0.30 -5.12 21.89
N ARG A 42 0.11 -3.80 21.76
CA ARG A 42 0.82 -2.96 20.76
C ARG A 42 2.25 -2.67 21.18
N ARG A 43 2.45 -2.45 22.48
CA ARG A 43 3.75 -2.14 23.08
C ARG A 43 3.81 -2.68 24.51
N TYR A 44 5.02 -2.69 25.04
CA TYR A 44 5.30 -3.08 26.43
C TYR A 44 6.05 -1.93 27.06
N ASP A 45 5.45 -1.32 28.08
CA ASP A 45 6.06 -0.21 28.81
C ASP A 45 6.86 -0.79 29.99
N GLU A 46 8.08 -0.32 30.22
CA GLU A 46 8.89 -0.74 31.37
C GLU A 46 8.70 0.21 32.54
N ARG A 47 8.70 -0.36 33.74
CA ARG A 47 8.60 0.44 34.97
C ARG A 47 9.84 1.33 35.11
N GLY A 48 9.70 2.60 34.76
CA GLY A 48 10.77 3.60 34.80
C GLY A 48 11.28 4.07 33.43
N GLU A 49 10.80 3.49 32.32
CA GLU A 49 11.06 4.00 30.97
C GLU A 49 9.96 4.96 30.49
N HIS A 50 10.35 5.88 29.61
CA HIS A 50 9.55 7.05 29.23
C HIS A 50 8.50 6.70 28.16
N THR A 51 7.21 6.95 28.44
CA THR A 51 6.22 7.10 27.35
C THR A 51 6.48 8.43 26.66
N ASP A 52 6.78 8.50 25.36
CA ASP A 52 7.02 9.78 24.69
C ASP A 52 5.74 10.64 24.61
N ILE A 53 5.51 11.45 25.65
CA ILE A 53 4.34 12.34 25.76
C ILE A 53 4.35 13.42 24.66
N ARG A 54 5.51 13.72 24.05
CA ARG A 54 5.64 14.73 22.99
C ARG A 54 5.18 14.23 21.63
N SER A 55 5.09 12.92 21.44
CA SER A 55 4.55 12.30 20.21
C SER A 55 3.02 12.17 20.17
N LEU A 56 2.30 12.51 21.27
CA LEU A 56 0.84 12.32 21.35
C LEU A 56 0.05 13.31 20.47
N ASP A 57 -0.82 12.79 19.61
CA ASP A 57 -1.70 13.60 18.75
C ASP A 57 -2.99 14.04 19.47
N VAL A 58 -3.44 15.26 19.18
CA VAL A 58 -4.68 15.80 19.76
C VAL A 58 -5.88 15.11 19.13
N GLY A 59 -6.77 14.57 19.98
CA GLY A 59 -7.96 13.82 19.55
C GLY A 59 -7.83 12.31 19.69
N GLU A 60 -6.62 11.79 19.94
CA GLU A 60 -6.37 10.35 20.09
C GLU A 60 -6.77 9.84 21.49
N GLN A 61 -7.24 8.58 21.58
CA GLN A 61 -7.39 7.86 22.85
C GLN A 61 -6.09 7.14 23.19
N VAL A 62 -5.46 7.52 24.30
CA VAL A 62 -4.12 7.04 24.66
C VAL A 62 -4.11 6.48 26.07
N THR A 63 -3.22 5.52 26.32
CA THR A 63 -2.83 5.08 27.66
C THR A 63 -1.36 5.44 27.86
N VAL A 64 -1.04 6.17 28.93
CA VAL A 64 0.32 6.63 29.24
C VAL A 64 0.75 6.14 30.60
N LEU A 65 1.98 5.63 30.69
CA LEU A 65 2.66 5.36 31.96
C LEU A 65 3.40 6.63 32.38
N ALA A 66 2.99 7.23 33.49
CA ALA A 66 3.57 8.48 33.94
C ALA A 66 3.65 8.58 35.47
N GLN A 67 4.60 9.38 35.95
CA GLN A 67 4.71 9.74 37.35
C GLN A 67 3.94 11.03 37.62
N VAL A 68 3.18 11.06 38.71
CA VAL A 68 2.59 12.28 39.22
C VAL A 68 3.70 13.21 39.69
N GLN A 69 3.82 14.39 39.05
CA GLN A 69 4.80 15.41 39.42
C GLN A 69 4.20 16.46 40.34
N ARG A 70 2.96 16.88 40.06
CA ARG A 70 2.29 17.95 40.80
C ARG A 70 0.78 17.74 40.80
N THR A 71 0.17 18.05 41.93
CA THR A 71 -1.29 18.01 42.10
C THR A 71 -1.75 19.36 42.64
N ALA A 72 -2.76 19.95 42.03
CA ALA A 72 -3.29 21.26 42.41
C ALA A 72 -4.82 21.31 42.29
N VAL A 73 -5.49 21.82 43.32
CA VAL A 73 -6.93 22.10 43.28
C VAL A 73 -7.14 23.58 43.01
N ARG A 74 -7.95 23.91 42.00
CA ARG A 74 -8.29 25.28 41.63
C ARG A 74 -9.80 25.49 41.69
N PRO A 75 -10.31 26.54 42.37
CA PRO A 75 -11.72 26.89 42.29
C PRO A 75 -12.05 27.40 40.89
N MET A 76 -13.14 26.91 40.28
CA MET A 76 -13.56 27.37 38.95
C MET A 76 -14.13 28.79 39.01
N ARG A 77 -13.61 29.69 38.17
CA ARG A 77 -13.99 31.11 38.17
C ARG A 77 -15.38 31.41 37.57
N GLN A 78 -15.90 30.55 36.69
CA GLN A 78 -17.15 30.78 35.93
C GLN A 78 -18.29 29.80 36.25
N ARG A 79 -18.06 28.78 37.08
CA ARG A 79 -19.06 27.77 37.49
C ARG A 79 -18.81 27.38 38.95
N ARG A 80 -19.85 27.00 39.71
CA ARG A 80 -19.68 26.40 41.04
C ARG A 80 -18.97 25.05 40.89
N GLY A 81 -17.77 24.91 41.47
CA GLY A 81 -17.03 23.65 41.50
C GLY A 81 -15.51 23.84 41.65
N ASN A 82 -14.83 22.74 41.94
CA ASN A 82 -13.37 22.66 42.00
C ASN A 82 -12.85 21.90 40.76
N LEU A 83 -11.69 22.32 40.26
CA LEU A 83 -10.93 21.66 39.21
C LEU A 83 -9.69 21.06 39.86
N LEU A 84 -9.54 19.74 39.82
CA LEU A 84 -8.30 19.07 40.18
C LEU A 84 -7.44 18.96 38.93
N GLU A 85 -6.26 19.56 38.97
CA GLU A 85 -5.27 19.58 37.91
C GLU A 85 -4.04 18.80 38.38
N VAL A 86 -3.74 17.69 37.71
CA VAL A 86 -2.60 16.83 38.03
C VAL A 86 -1.63 16.87 36.86
N THR A 87 -0.41 17.33 37.08
CA THR A 87 0.66 17.25 36.09
C THR A 87 1.37 15.91 36.26
N VAL A 88 1.34 15.11 35.20
CA VAL A 88 2.10 13.86 35.10
C VAL A 88 3.22 14.03 34.08
N GLY A 89 4.33 13.35 34.31
CA GLY A 89 5.45 13.34 33.39
C GLY A 89 6.03 11.93 33.24
N ASP A 90 6.65 11.71 32.10
CA ASP A 90 7.29 10.45 31.73
C ASP A 90 8.73 10.37 32.25
N GLY A 91 9.37 11.49 32.59
CA GLY A 91 10.78 11.60 32.97
C GLY A 91 11.71 12.06 31.84
N SER A 92 11.23 12.11 30.58
CA SER A 92 11.97 12.60 29.39
C SER A 92 11.89 14.13 29.21
N GLY A 93 11.15 14.79 30.11
CA GLY A 93 10.80 16.20 30.03
C GLY A 93 9.52 16.47 29.23
N GLY A 94 8.75 15.45 28.87
CA GLY A 94 7.35 15.60 28.43
C GLY A 94 6.42 15.73 29.64
N VAL A 95 5.43 16.62 29.55
CA VAL A 95 4.41 16.80 30.61
C VAL A 95 3.01 16.76 30.02
N LEU A 96 2.11 16.07 30.73
CA LEU A 96 0.71 15.95 30.38
C LEU A 96 -0.14 16.41 31.57
N THR A 97 -1.17 17.19 31.30
CA THR A 97 -2.07 17.69 32.35
C THR A 97 -3.31 16.81 32.43
N LEU A 98 -3.66 16.29 33.60
CA LEU A 98 -4.91 15.56 33.83
C LEU A 98 -5.88 16.51 34.53
N THR A 99 -7.07 16.67 33.97
CA THR A 99 -8.09 17.59 34.50
C THR A 99 -9.32 16.81 34.95
N PHE A 100 -9.73 17.03 36.20
CA PHE A 100 -10.93 16.43 36.76
C PHE A 100 -11.89 17.51 37.25
N PHE A 101 -13.11 17.48 36.72
CA PHE A 101 -14.16 18.44 37.06
C PHE A 101 -15.02 17.90 38.21
N GLY A 102 -15.24 18.71 39.26
CA GLY A 102 -16.11 18.36 40.39
C GLY A 102 -15.35 18.17 41.70
N ASN A 103 -16.08 17.87 42.78
CA ASN A 103 -15.49 17.70 44.12
C ASN A 103 -15.02 16.25 44.32
N GLN A 104 -13.80 15.94 43.86
CA GLN A 104 -13.21 14.60 43.93
C GLN A 104 -12.03 14.54 44.92
N ALA A 105 -12.30 14.88 46.20
CA ALA A 105 -11.29 14.92 47.26
C ALA A 105 -10.54 13.59 47.49
N TRP A 106 -11.12 12.47 47.07
CA TRP A 106 -10.48 11.16 47.10
C TRP A 106 -9.32 11.04 46.09
N ARG A 107 -9.48 11.58 44.87
CA ARG A 107 -8.43 11.58 43.83
C ARG A 107 -7.23 12.42 44.22
N GLU A 108 -7.45 13.53 44.93
CA GLU A 108 -6.37 14.34 45.49
C GLU A 108 -5.52 13.57 46.51
N ARG A 109 -6.13 12.67 47.29
CA ARG A 109 -5.41 11.82 48.25
C ARG A 109 -4.64 10.69 47.58
N GLU A 110 -5.13 10.19 46.45
CA GLU A 110 -4.52 9.09 45.69
C GLU A 110 -3.39 9.56 44.76
N LEU A 111 -3.62 10.64 44.01
CA LEU A 111 -2.70 11.21 43.02
C LEU A 111 -1.69 12.16 43.69
N ARG A 112 -0.84 11.60 44.54
CA ARG A 112 0.24 12.34 45.20
C ARG A 112 1.50 12.36 44.34
N PRO A 113 2.29 13.45 44.37
CA PRO A 113 3.60 13.49 43.72
C PRO A 113 4.47 12.28 44.09
N GLY A 114 5.19 11.75 43.10
CA GLY A 114 6.08 10.59 43.23
C GLY A 114 5.43 9.25 42.87
N ARG A 115 4.10 9.15 42.83
CA ARG A 115 3.41 7.91 42.44
C ARG A 115 3.39 7.71 40.94
N TRP A 116 3.65 6.48 40.51
CA TRP A 116 3.48 6.05 39.12
C TRP A 116 2.07 5.53 38.89
N GLY A 117 1.54 5.76 37.70
CA GLY A 117 0.25 5.24 37.29
C GLY A 117 0.11 5.13 35.78
N LEU A 118 -0.82 4.29 35.36
CA LEU A 118 -1.33 4.25 34.00
C LEU A 118 -2.52 5.19 33.91
N PHE A 119 -2.51 6.08 32.95
CA PHE A 119 -3.58 7.07 32.72
C PHE A 119 -4.13 6.89 31.31
N ALA A 120 -5.43 6.61 31.18
CA ALA A 120 -6.09 6.42 29.90
C ALA A 120 -7.16 7.49 29.64
N GLY A 121 -7.13 8.10 28.45
CA GLY A 121 -8.14 9.05 28.04
C GLY A 121 -7.86 9.72 26.70
N LYS A 122 -8.78 10.61 26.28
CA LYS A 122 -8.65 11.37 25.04
C LYS A 122 -7.69 12.55 25.23
N VAL A 123 -6.68 12.66 24.37
CA VAL A 123 -5.80 13.82 24.29
C VAL A 123 -6.59 15.01 23.78
N THR A 124 -6.58 16.08 24.56
CA THR A 124 -7.16 17.38 24.18
C THR A 124 -6.11 18.46 24.39
N GLU A 125 -6.30 19.62 23.78
CA GLU A 125 -5.42 20.77 23.97
C GLU A 125 -6.19 21.93 24.57
N PHE A 126 -5.60 22.55 25.59
CA PHE A 126 -6.13 23.76 26.20
C PHE A 126 -5.01 24.75 26.51
N ARG A 127 -5.09 25.95 25.92
CA ARG A 127 -4.09 27.02 26.08
C ARG A 127 -2.66 26.57 25.73
N GLY A 128 -2.49 25.84 24.64
CA GLY A 128 -1.18 25.36 24.19
C GLY A 128 -0.59 24.22 25.04
N LYS A 129 -1.40 23.61 25.92
CA LYS A 129 -0.99 22.47 26.75
C LYS A 129 -1.85 21.26 26.47
N ARG A 130 -1.21 20.12 26.23
CA ARG A 130 -1.87 18.82 26.09
C ARG A 130 -2.42 18.37 27.45
N GLN A 131 -3.64 17.87 27.43
CA GLN A 131 -4.33 17.42 28.62
C GLN A 131 -5.26 16.23 28.36
N LEU A 132 -5.44 15.38 29.37
CA LEU A 132 -6.48 14.36 29.41
C LEU A 132 -7.62 14.88 30.29
N ASN A 133 -8.82 14.98 29.72
CA ASN A 133 -10.02 15.40 30.45
C ASN A 133 -10.72 14.18 31.05
N GLY A 134 -10.78 14.12 32.38
CA GLY A 134 -11.41 13.04 33.13
C GLY A 134 -10.87 11.63 32.83
N PRO A 135 -9.54 11.43 32.72
CA PRO A 135 -8.98 10.12 32.41
C PRO A 135 -9.32 9.09 33.48
N GLU A 136 -9.41 7.83 33.06
CA GLU A 136 -9.37 6.71 33.99
C GLU A 136 -7.90 6.40 34.33
N TYR A 137 -7.63 5.89 35.53
CA TYR A 137 -6.27 5.59 35.95
C TYR A 137 -6.18 4.40 36.90
N VAL A 138 -5.02 3.76 36.89
CA VAL A 138 -4.61 2.74 37.86
C VAL A 138 -3.24 3.12 38.41
N LEU A 139 -3.10 3.14 39.74
CA LEU A 139 -1.85 3.48 40.40
C LEU A 139 -0.98 2.24 40.59
N LEU A 140 0.33 2.38 40.35
CA LEU A 140 1.33 1.35 40.58
C LEU A 140 1.89 1.51 42.00
N GLY A 141 1.72 0.49 42.85
CA GLY A 141 2.18 0.50 44.24
C GLY A 141 3.65 0.11 44.42
N GLU A 142 4.27 0.66 45.46
CA GLU A 142 5.37 0.02 46.19
C GLU A 142 4.78 -0.56 47.49
N GLY A 143 5.17 -1.79 47.83
CA GLY A 143 4.72 -2.45 49.04
C GLY A 143 4.99 -1.61 50.28
N GLY A 144 3.95 -1.31 51.04
CA GLY A 144 4.00 -0.60 52.31
C GLY A 144 2.68 -0.76 53.04
N ASP A 145 2.74 -1.29 54.25
CA ASP A 145 1.64 -1.81 55.06
C ASP A 145 0.46 -0.85 55.26
N GLY A 146 -0.77 -1.35 55.07
CA GLY A 146 -2.00 -0.72 55.53
C GLY A 146 -3.18 -0.82 54.56
N GLU A 147 -4.18 -1.62 54.95
CA GLU A 147 -5.52 -1.80 54.33
C GLU A 147 -5.61 -2.75 53.13
N ALA A 148 -5.57 -4.04 53.49
CA ALA A 148 -5.97 -5.18 52.66
C ALA A 148 -7.48 -5.15 52.35
N ALA A 149 -7.87 -4.50 51.25
CA ALA A 149 -9.17 -4.76 50.58
C ALA A 149 -9.27 -4.32 49.10
N ALA A 150 -8.23 -3.76 48.45
CA ALA A 150 -8.38 -3.18 47.09
C ALA A 150 -7.32 -3.55 46.03
N ASN A 151 -6.26 -4.31 46.33
CA ASN A 151 -5.06 -4.30 45.48
C ASN A 151 -4.72 -5.63 44.75
N GLU A 152 -5.68 -6.29 44.10
CA GLU A 152 -5.33 -7.25 43.02
C GLU A 152 -4.86 -6.54 41.73
N GLU A 153 -5.22 -5.25 41.59
CA GLU A 153 -4.90 -4.42 40.40
C GLU A 153 -3.42 -3.98 40.37
N VAL A 154 -2.74 -4.00 41.52
CA VAL A 154 -1.36 -3.52 41.70
C VAL A 154 -0.32 -4.60 41.40
N GLU A 155 -0.60 -5.87 41.72
CA GLU A 155 0.26 -7.01 41.36
C GLU A 155 0.31 -7.25 39.85
N GLU A 156 -0.77 -6.92 39.12
CA GLU A 156 -0.91 -7.13 37.67
C GLU A 156 0.12 -6.35 36.84
N PHE A 157 0.56 -5.21 37.35
CA PHE A 157 1.55 -4.33 36.73
C PHE A 157 2.85 -4.25 37.54
N ALA A 158 3.06 -5.21 38.47
CA ALA A 158 4.28 -5.32 39.25
C ALA A 158 5.46 -5.96 38.47
N GLY A 159 5.17 -6.60 37.33
CA GLY A 159 6.19 -7.11 36.41
C GLY A 159 7.01 -6.00 35.76
N ALA A 160 8.24 -6.30 35.35
CA ALA A 160 9.12 -5.32 34.70
C ALA A 160 8.55 -4.80 33.36
N LEU A 161 7.71 -5.60 32.69
CA LEU A 161 7.12 -5.30 31.38
C LEU A 161 5.59 -5.24 31.49
N ILE A 162 5.02 -4.07 31.16
CA ILE A 162 3.59 -3.79 31.23
C ILE A 162 2.99 -3.84 29.81
N PRO A 163 2.13 -4.82 29.48
CA PRO A 163 1.50 -4.90 28.16
C PRO A 163 0.45 -3.79 27.97
N VAL A 164 0.56 -3.04 26.88
CA VAL A 164 -0.41 -2.01 26.49
C VAL A 164 -1.20 -2.46 25.26
N TYR A 165 -2.50 -2.67 25.46
CA TYR A 165 -3.42 -3.18 24.44
C TYR A 165 -4.05 -2.06 23.60
N PRO A 166 -4.47 -2.37 22.36
CA PRO A 166 -5.46 -1.55 21.66
C PRO A 166 -6.74 -1.46 22.52
N ALA A 167 -7.00 -0.30 23.09
CA ALA A 167 -8.10 -0.07 24.03
C ALA A 167 -9.17 0.84 23.44
N ALA A 168 -10.39 0.76 23.98
CA ALA A 168 -11.47 1.69 23.70
C ALA A 168 -11.81 2.49 24.96
N ALA A 169 -12.46 3.65 24.83
CA ALA A 169 -12.78 4.50 25.97
C ALA A 169 -13.58 3.77 27.08
N ALA A 170 -14.41 2.79 26.71
CA ALA A 170 -15.19 1.99 27.65
C ALA A 170 -14.46 0.72 28.16
N VAL A 171 -13.34 0.35 27.53
CA VAL A 171 -12.56 -0.86 27.85
C VAL A 171 -11.06 -0.50 27.84
N PRO A 172 -10.53 0.04 28.95
CA PRO A 172 -9.14 0.43 29.05
C PRO A 172 -8.20 -0.78 29.15
N THR A 173 -6.89 -0.55 28.94
CA THR A 173 -5.85 -1.59 28.88
C THR A 173 -5.86 -2.55 30.08
N TRP A 174 -6.07 -2.05 31.31
CA TRP A 174 -6.08 -2.91 32.51
C TRP A 174 -7.33 -3.80 32.61
N VAL A 175 -8.46 -3.37 32.04
CA VAL A 175 -9.64 -4.25 31.96
C VAL A 175 -9.36 -5.39 30.99
N ILE A 176 -8.71 -5.10 29.86
CA ILE A 176 -8.29 -6.11 28.88
C ILE A 176 -7.29 -7.08 29.52
N ALA A 177 -6.23 -6.57 30.14
CA ALA A 177 -5.20 -7.37 30.80
C ALA A 177 -5.80 -8.32 31.87
N ARG A 178 -6.78 -7.83 32.64
CA ARG A 178 -7.49 -8.64 33.63
C ARG A 178 -8.31 -9.74 33.00
N CYS A 179 -9.04 -9.42 31.93
CA CYS A 179 -9.80 -10.42 31.19
C CYS A 179 -8.86 -11.49 30.62
N VAL A 180 -7.73 -11.08 30.04
CA VAL A 180 -6.70 -11.96 29.52
C VAL A 180 -6.15 -12.88 30.63
N ARG A 181 -5.93 -12.39 31.85
CA ARG A 181 -5.54 -13.21 33.01
C ARG A 181 -6.55 -14.33 33.26
N VAL A 182 -7.81 -13.96 33.45
CA VAL A 182 -8.88 -14.91 33.77
C VAL A 182 -8.98 -16.00 32.72
N VAL A 183 -8.83 -15.60 31.44
CA VAL A 183 -8.78 -16.57 30.35
C VAL A 183 -7.51 -17.42 30.42
N LEU A 184 -6.30 -16.85 30.48
CA LEU A 184 -5.03 -17.59 30.52
C LEU A 184 -4.93 -18.61 31.67
N ASP A 185 -5.53 -18.32 32.82
CA ASP A 185 -5.51 -19.21 34.00
C ASP A 185 -6.40 -20.45 33.80
N THR A 186 -7.37 -20.38 32.88
CA THR A 186 -8.33 -21.46 32.59
C THR A 186 -8.24 -21.99 31.16
N PHE A 187 -7.43 -21.34 30.30
CA PHE A 187 -7.31 -21.61 28.88
C PHE A 187 -6.41 -22.80 28.62
N THR A 188 -6.95 -23.79 27.92
CA THR A 188 -6.14 -24.85 27.33
C THR A 188 -5.71 -24.39 25.94
N PRO A 189 -4.40 -24.22 25.69
CA PRO A 189 -3.93 -23.81 24.38
C PRO A 189 -4.30 -24.86 23.33
N PRO A 190 -4.57 -24.44 22.09
CA PRO A 190 -4.81 -25.37 21.01
C PRO A 190 -3.57 -26.24 20.76
N ASP A 191 -3.78 -27.38 20.10
CA ASP A 191 -2.68 -28.17 19.56
C ASP A 191 -1.82 -27.29 18.65
N ASP A 192 -0.50 -27.50 18.72
CA ASP A 192 0.43 -26.69 17.95
C ASP A 192 0.22 -26.95 16.45
N PRO A 193 -0.20 -25.94 15.66
CA PRO A 193 -0.46 -26.14 14.24
C PRO A 193 0.84 -26.33 13.45
N LEU A 194 2.00 -25.90 13.97
CA LEU A 194 3.27 -26.07 13.27
C LEU A 194 3.77 -27.52 13.36
N PRO A 195 4.20 -28.11 12.23
CA PRO A 195 4.89 -29.39 12.25
C PRO A 195 6.11 -29.37 13.18
N ALA A 196 6.30 -30.44 13.96
CA ALA A 196 7.38 -30.53 14.94
C ALA A 196 8.77 -30.37 14.30
N THR A 197 8.93 -30.78 13.03
CA THR A 197 10.14 -30.63 12.23
C THR A 197 10.46 -29.15 11.98
N VAL A 198 9.50 -28.37 11.50
CA VAL A 198 9.64 -26.92 11.25
C VAL A 198 9.92 -26.18 12.56
N ARG A 199 9.22 -26.55 13.63
CA ARG A 199 9.43 -25.95 14.97
C ARG A 199 10.85 -26.18 15.48
N ALA A 200 11.38 -27.39 15.30
CA ALA A 200 12.73 -27.75 15.71
C ALA A 200 13.80 -27.07 14.84
N SER A 201 13.65 -27.09 13.51
CA SER A 201 14.63 -26.49 12.59
C SER A 201 14.75 -24.98 12.76
N ARG A 202 13.63 -24.30 13.08
CA ARG A 202 13.57 -22.84 13.24
C ARG A 202 13.71 -22.35 14.68
N ASN A 203 13.93 -23.27 15.63
CA ASN A 203 14.05 -23.01 17.06
C ASN A 203 12.88 -22.16 17.60
N LEU A 204 11.66 -22.59 17.30
CA LEU A 204 10.43 -21.88 17.67
C LEU A 204 9.83 -22.49 18.96
N VAL A 205 9.41 -21.61 19.87
CA VAL A 205 8.67 -22.01 21.08
C VAL A 205 7.28 -22.53 20.71
N GLY A 206 6.66 -23.37 21.55
CA GLY A 206 5.31 -23.90 21.29
C GLY A 206 4.23 -22.82 21.38
N ILE A 207 3.09 -23.01 20.69
CA ILE A 207 2.01 -22.00 20.61
C ILE A 207 1.51 -21.57 21.99
N GLY A 208 1.30 -22.52 22.92
CA GLY A 208 0.83 -22.20 24.27
C GLY A 208 1.83 -21.38 25.10
N ALA A 209 3.14 -21.56 24.87
CA ALA A 209 4.17 -20.73 25.50
C ALA A 209 4.18 -19.33 24.88
N ALA A 210 4.09 -19.23 23.56
CA ALA A 210 4.05 -17.94 22.85
C ALA A 210 2.83 -17.10 23.25
N LEU A 211 1.63 -17.70 23.32
CA LEU A 211 0.40 -17.02 23.75
C LEU A 211 0.47 -16.57 25.21
N ARG A 212 1.17 -17.29 26.09
CA ARG A 212 1.36 -16.84 27.47
C ARG A 212 2.34 -15.67 27.55
N GLU A 213 3.51 -15.82 26.96
CA GLU A 213 4.61 -14.83 27.04
C GLU A 213 4.32 -13.54 26.27
N ILE A 214 3.48 -13.57 25.21
CA ILE A 214 3.05 -12.33 24.53
C ILE A 214 2.17 -11.45 25.44
N HIS A 215 1.36 -12.04 26.31
CA HIS A 215 0.51 -11.30 27.22
C HIS A 215 1.16 -11.04 28.58
N ARG A 216 1.96 -11.99 29.05
CA ARG A 216 2.60 -12.00 30.37
C ARG A 216 4.07 -12.38 30.22
N PRO A 217 4.89 -11.48 29.65
CA PRO A 217 6.30 -11.77 29.43
C PRO A 217 7.04 -11.88 30.75
N THR A 218 7.72 -13.00 30.95
CA THR A 218 8.61 -13.22 32.09
C THR A 218 9.93 -12.46 31.95
N SER A 219 10.38 -12.25 30.71
CA SER A 219 11.56 -11.47 30.36
C SER A 219 11.46 -10.89 28.94
N LYS A 220 12.32 -9.92 28.60
CA LYS A 220 12.43 -9.40 27.22
C LYS A 220 12.81 -10.51 26.22
N GLU A 221 13.61 -11.48 26.65
CA GLU A 221 14.05 -12.59 25.80
C GLU A 221 12.89 -13.52 25.45
N GLU A 222 12.08 -13.92 26.44
CA GLU A 222 10.90 -14.76 26.21
C GLU A 222 9.82 -14.03 25.40
N LEU A 223 9.65 -12.72 25.64
CA LEU A 223 8.80 -11.88 24.80
C LEU A 223 9.27 -11.88 23.34
N TYR A 224 10.57 -11.76 23.10
CA TYR A 224 11.14 -11.80 21.75
C TYR A 224 10.85 -13.15 21.07
N LYS A 225 11.07 -14.27 21.78
CA LYS A 225 10.77 -15.62 21.27
C LYS A 225 9.29 -15.80 20.95
N ALA A 226 8.41 -15.32 21.82
CA ALA A 226 6.96 -15.37 21.63
C ALA A 226 6.51 -14.55 20.42
N ARG A 227 6.99 -13.30 20.30
CA ARG A 227 6.71 -12.43 19.14
C ARG A 227 7.20 -13.06 17.85
N ARG A 228 8.43 -13.58 17.84
CA ARG A 228 8.99 -14.27 16.67
C ARG A 228 8.15 -15.48 16.26
N ARG A 229 7.70 -16.28 17.23
CA ARG A 229 6.82 -17.43 16.98
C ARG A 229 5.48 -17.01 16.37
N LEU A 230 4.78 -16.04 16.94
CA LEU A 230 3.46 -15.63 16.45
C LEU A 230 3.55 -14.94 15.08
N LYS A 231 4.59 -14.13 14.84
CA LYS A 231 4.90 -13.59 13.51
C LYS A 231 5.16 -14.69 12.48
N TRP A 232 5.88 -15.74 12.90
CA TRP A 232 6.14 -16.90 12.05
C TRP A 232 4.85 -17.60 11.66
N ASP A 233 3.93 -17.81 12.60
CA ASP A 233 2.63 -18.45 12.33
C ASP A 233 1.82 -17.64 11.31
N GLU A 234 1.75 -16.31 11.46
CA GLU A 234 1.11 -15.42 10.48
C GLU A 234 1.79 -15.48 9.10
N ALA A 235 3.12 -15.39 9.04
CA ALA A 235 3.86 -15.42 7.77
C ALA A 235 3.74 -16.77 7.08
N PHE A 236 3.87 -17.86 7.83
CA PHE A 236 3.81 -19.21 7.30
C PHE A 236 2.42 -19.54 6.78
N ALA A 237 1.36 -19.19 7.51
CA ALA A 237 -0.01 -19.38 7.04
C ALA A 237 -0.26 -18.65 5.71
N VAL A 238 0.12 -17.36 5.62
CA VAL A 238 -0.03 -16.58 4.40
C VAL A 238 0.78 -17.15 3.24
N GLN A 239 2.06 -17.48 3.47
CA GLN A 239 2.90 -18.04 2.41
C GLN A 239 2.42 -19.42 1.97
N LEU A 240 1.91 -20.25 2.88
CA LEU A 240 1.39 -21.58 2.56
C LEU A 240 0.18 -21.51 1.63
N THR A 241 -0.79 -20.65 1.92
CA THR A 241 -1.94 -20.41 1.04
C THR A 241 -1.51 -19.95 -0.36
N LEU A 242 -0.54 -19.02 -0.43
CA LEU A 242 -0.05 -18.49 -1.71
C LEU A 242 0.71 -19.54 -2.51
N VAL A 243 1.53 -20.36 -1.87
CA VAL A 243 2.26 -21.46 -2.51
C VAL A 243 1.32 -22.56 -2.97
N GLN A 244 0.33 -22.96 -2.17
CA GLN A 244 -0.71 -23.92 -2.57
C GLN A 244 -1.46 -23.42 -3.81
N ARG A 245 -1.81 -22.13 -3.85
CA ARG A 245 -2.47 -21.52 -5.01
C ARG A 245 -1.57 -21.55 -6.24
N LYS A 246 -0.28 -21.20 -6.10
CA LYS A 246 0.69 -21.32 -7.19
C LYS A 246 0.78 -22.77 -7.70
N HIS A 247 0.81 -23.74 -6.80
CA HIS A 247 0.84 -25.15 -7.16
C HIS A 247 -0.44 -25.59 -7.90
N ARG A 248 -1.62 -25.18 -7.44
CA ARG A 248 -2.90 -25.45 -8.12
C ARG A 248 -2.98 -24.77 -9.48
N ALA A 249 -2.56 -23.51 -9.60
CA ALA A 249 -2.52 -22.78 -10.87
C ALA A 249 -1.56 -23.44 -11.87
N ALA A 250 -0.40 -23.93 -11.39
CA ALA A 250 0.54 -24.69 -12.19
C ALA A 250 0.00 -26.07 -12.60
N ALA A 251 -1.09 -26.58 -12.03
CA ALA A 251 -1.73 -27.81 -12.49
C ALA A 251 -2.69 -27.59 -13.66
N TRP A 252 -3.05 -26.33 -13.97
CA TRP A 252 -3.92 -26.02 -15.10
C TRP A 252 -3.11 -26.05 -16.40
N PRO A 253 -3.59 -26.72 -17.45
CA PRO A 253 -2.89 -26.77 -18.72
C PRO A 253 -2.96 -25.42 -19.43
N ALA A 254 -1.85 -24.97 -20.00
CA ALA A 254 -1.78 -23.87 -20.95
C ALA A 254 -1.08 -24.31 -22.24
N LYS A 255 -1.42 -23.63 -23.34
CA LYS A 255 -0.77 -23.85 -24.62
C LYS A 255 0.61 -23.18 -24.64
N ALA A 256 1.66 -24.00 -24.58
CA ALA A 256 3.04 -23.55 -24.67
C ALA A 256 3.31 -22.71 -25.93
N ARG A 257 4.05 -21.61 -25.75
CA ARG A 257 4.46 -20.64 -26.78
C ARG A 257 5.99 -20.60 -26.89
N PRO A 258 6.65 -21.64 -27.43
CA PRO A 258 8.10 -21.66 -27.56
C PRO A 258 8.59 -20.57 -28.51
N ALA A 259 9.79 -20.04 -28.24
CA ALA A 259 10.44 -19.10 -29.14
C ALA A 259 10.71 -19.74 -30.52
N LYS A 260 10.48 -18.99 -31.59
CA LYS A 260 10.67 -19.43 -32.97
C LYS A 260 11.86 -18.70 -33.59
N PRO A 261 12.99 -19.38 -33.84
CA PRO A 261 14.13 -18.78 -34.52
C PRO A 261 13.75 -18.27 -35.92
N GLY A 262 14.20 -17.07 -36.27
CA GLY A 262 13.85 -16.39 -37.52
C GLY A 262 12.40 -15.96 -37.61
N GLY A 263 11.70 -15.87 -36.46
CA GLY A 263 10.34 -15.35 -36.38
C GLY A 263 10.27 -13.82 -36.40
N LEU A 264 9.05 -13.31 -36.25
CA LEU A 264 8.74 -11.89 -36.17
C LEU A 264 9.48 -11.21 -35.00
N LEU A 265 9.67 -11.89 -33.87
CA LEU A 265 10.44 -11.36 -32.75
C LEU A 265 11.92 -11.09 -33.14
N ASP A 266 12.56 -11.99 -33.86
CA ASP A 266 13.96 -11.82 -34.29
C ASP A 266 14.07 -10.68 -35.32
N ALA A 267 13.10 -10.56 -36.23
CA ALA A 267 13.01 -9.46 -37.19
C ALA A 267 12.80 -8.11 -36.49
N PHE A 268 12.03 -8.08 -35.40
CA PHE A 268 11.84 -6.91 -34.58
C PHE A 268 13.11 -6.52 -33.82
N ASP A 269 13.74 -7.47 -33.11
CA ASP A 269 14.95 -7.22 -32.32
C ASP A 269 16.10 -6.68 -33.21
N ALA A 270 16.21 -7.16 -34.46
CA ALA A 270 17.20 -6.67 -35.43
C ALA A 270 16.97 -5.22 -35.91
N ARG A 271 15.76 -4.68 -35.74
CA ARG A 271 15.36 -3.34 -36.18
C ARG A 271 15.27 -2.32 -35.05
N LEU A 272 15.48 -2.74 -33.80
CA LEU A 272 15.45 -1.84 -32.66
C LEU A 272 16.47 -0.71 -32.84
N PRO A 273 16.07 0.56 -32.65
CA PRO A 273 16.97 1.70 -32.84
C PRO A 273 17.97 1.89 -31.67
N TYR A 274 17.96 0.98 -30.70
CA TYR A 274 18.80 1.00 -29.50
C TYR A 274 19.08 -0.43 -29.02
N GLU A 275 20.16 -0.60 -28.27
CA GLU A 275 20.46 -1.86 -27.60
C GLU A 275 19.63 -2.03 -26.33
N LEU A 276 19.09 -3.24 -26.13
CA LEU A 276 18.40 -3.59 -24.89
C LEU A 276 19.39 -3.62 -23.72
N THR A 277 18.95 -3.11 -22.56
CA THR A 277 19.75 -3.19 -21.33
C THR A 277 19.93 -4.64 -20.88
N SER A 278 20.99 -4.93 -20.11
CA SER A 278 21.20 -6.27 -19.55
C SER A 278 20.00 -6.75 -18.72
N GLY A 279 19.32 -5.84 -18.01
CA GLY A 279 18.08 -6.12 -17.29
C GLY A 279 16.92 -6.50 -18.22
N GLN A 280 16.71 -5.76 -19.31
CA GLN A 280 15.68 -6.08 -20.31
C GLN A 280 15.93 -7.43 -20.99
N GLN A 281 17.20 -7.77 -21.26
CA GLN A 281 17.59 -9.05 -21.83
C GLN A 281 17.41 -10.22 -20.85
N ALA A 282 17.73 -10.03 -19.57
CA ALA A 282 17.56 -11.05 -18.54
C ALA A 282 16.07 -11.33 -18.29
N VAL A 283 15.27 -10.28 -18.03
CA VAL A 283 13.83 -10.40 -17.82
C VAL A 283 13.11 -10.91 -19.07
N GLY A 284 13.54 -10.49 -20.26
CA GLY A 284 13.00 -11.04 -21.51
C GLY A 284 13.24 -12.54 -21.65
N ARG A 285 14.39 -13.06 -21.20
CA ARG A 285 14.68 -14.51 -21.18
C ARG A 285 13.84 -15.26 -20.15
N GLU A 286 13.60 -14.67 -18.97
CA GLU A 286 12.71 -15.24 -17.95
C GLU A 286 11.29 -15.40 -18.50
N ILE A 287 10.73 -14.32 -19.07
CA ILE A 287 9.38 -14.34 -19.67
C ILE A 287 9.32 -15.34 -20.83
N ALA A 288 10.32 -15.35 -21.71
CA ALA A 288 10.35 -16.27 -22.84
C ALA A 288 10.39 -17.74 -22.41
N ALA A 289 11.12 -18.05 -21.34
CA ALA A 289 11.18 -19.40 -20.77
C ALA A 289 9.82 -19.84 -20.20
N ASP A 290 9.15 -18.96 -19.45
CA ASP A 290 7.83 -19.26 -18.88
C ASP A 290 6.75 -19.44 -19.95
N LEU A 291 6.75 -18.58 -20.97
CA LEU A 291 5.85 -18.69 -22.12
C LEU A 291 6.01 -20.03 -22.85
N ALA A 292 7.20 -20.64 -22.83
CA ALA A 292 7.46 -21.93 -23.46
C ALA A 292 6.94 -23.13 -22.65
N THR A 293 6.43 -22.92 -21.43
CA THR A 293 5.94 -24.00 -20.57
C THR A 293 4.47 -24.35 -20.84
N ALA A 294 4.05 -25.55 -20.43
CA ALA A 294 2.68 -26.04 -20.60
C ALA A 294 1.72 -25.61 -19.47
N HIS A 295 2.10 -24.62 -18.67
CA HIS A 295 1.28 -24.08 -17.58
C HIS A 295 1.24 -22.55 -17.67
N PRO A 296 0.16 -21.89 -17.20
CA PRO A 296 0.03 -20.45 -17.30
C PRO A 296 1.19 -19.71 -16.61
N MET A 297 1.77 -18.76 -17.33
CA MET A 297 2.73 -17.82 -16.73
C MET A 297 1.93 -16.81 -15.92
N HIS A 298 2.35 -16.55 -14.69
CA HIS A 298 1.79 -15.52 -13.83
C HIS A 298 2.94 -14.66 -13.32
N ARG A 299 3.20 -13.52 -13.99
CA ARG A 299 4.40 -12.72 -13.71
C ARG A 299 4.07 -11.24 -13.54
N LEU A 300 4.66 -10.62 -12.52
CA LEU A 300 4.67 -9.18 -12.27
C LEU A 300 6.02 -8.60 -12.74
N LEU A 301 5.98 -7.84 -13.82
CA LEU A 301 7.07 -7.02 -14.32
C LEU A 301 7.02 -5.64 -13.66
N GLN A 302 7.92 -5.42 -12.71
CA GLN A 302 8.08 -4.13 -12.06
C GLN A 302 9.34 -3.43 -12.54
N GLY A 303 9.28 -2.11 -12.65
CA GLY A 303 10.44 -1.31 -12.99
C GLY A 303 10.09 0.16 -13.01
N GLU A 304 11.10 1.02 -12.92
CA GLU A 304 10.89 2.46 -12.89
C GLU A 304 10.16 2.97 -14.15
N VAL A 305 9.49 4.13 -14.04
CA VAL A 305 8.90 4.83 -15.19
C VAL A 305 10.00 5.07 -16.24
N GLY A 306 9.86 4.49 -17.44
CA GLY A 306 10.84 4.62 -18.52
C GLY A 306 11.94 3.55 -18.56
N SER A 307 11.89 2.52 -17.71
CA SER A 307 12.80 1.35 -17.76
C SER A 307 12.62 0.44 -18.99
N GLY A 308 11.65 0.74 -19.86
CA GLY A 308 11.36 -0.06 -21.07
C GLY A 308 10.47 -1.28 -20.83
N LYS A 309 9.57 -1.25 -19.83
CA LYS A 309 8.57 -2.31 -19.62
C LYS A 309 7.79 -2.66 -20.90
N THR A 310 7.36 -1.64 -21.65
CA THR A 310 6.62 -1.81 -22.90
C THR A 310 7.39 -2.61 -23.96
N VAL A 311 8.70 -2.41 -24.11
CA VAL A 311 9.49 -3.19 -25.10
C VAL A 311 9.62 -4.64 -24.66
N VAL A 312 9.79 -4.90 -23.37
CA VAL A 312 9.81 -6.28 -22.83
C VAL A 312 8.47 -6.98 -23.04
N ALA A 313 7.35 -6.29 -22.78
CA ALA A 313 6.02 -6.82 -23.03
C ALA A 313 5.75 -7.06 -24.52
N LEU A 314 6.13 -6.12 -25.40
CA LEU A 314 5.99 -6.29 -26.84
C LEU A 314 6.76 -7.53 -27.33
N ARG A 315 8.00 -7.75 -26.88
CA ARG A 315 8.76 -8.95 -27.24
C ARG A 315 8.05 -10.24 -26.84
N ALA A 316 7.44 -10.27 -25.66
CA ALA A 316 6.61 -11.39 -25.19
C ALA A 316 5.35 -11.60 -26.07
N MET A 317 4.70 -10.52 -26.50
CA MET A 317 3.55 -10.61 -27.43
C MET A 317 3.98 -11.16 -28.80
N LEU A 318 5.11 -10.73 -29.33
CA LEU A 318 5.61 -11.21 -30.62
C LEU A 318 5.97 -12.70 -30.58
N GLN A 319 6.54 -13.20 -29.47
CA GLN A 319 6.74 -14.64 -29.27
C GLN A 319 5.43 -15.44 -29.32
N VAL A 320 4.35 -14.90 -28.74
CA VAL A 320 3.03 -15.54 -28.77
C VAL A 320 2.47 -15.54 -30.20
N VAL A 321 2.64 -14.45 -30.94
CA VAL A 321 2.26 -14.34 -32.36
C VAL A 321 3.04 -15.33 -33.22
N ASP A 322 4.35 -15.46 -33.01
CA ASP A 322 5.20 -16.43 -33.70
C ASP A 322 4.76 -17.88 -33.47
N ALA A 323 4.19 -18.16 -32.29
CA ALA A 323 3.59 -19.44 -31.92
C ALA A 323 2.12 -19.58 -32.34
N GLY A 324 1.62 -18.69 -33.21
CA GLY A 324 0.27 -18.73 -33.78
C GLY A 324 -0.87 -18.33 -32.84
N GLY A 325 -0.55 -17.66 -31.73
CA GLY A 325 -1.54 -17.09 -30.81
C GLY A 325 -1.73 -15.59 -31.00
N GLN A 326 -2.69 -15.04 -30.26
CA GLN A 326 -2.96 -13.62 -30.13
C GLN A 326 -2.52 -13.13 -28.76
N ALA A 327 -2.09 -11.88 -28.67
CA ALA A 327 -1.79 -11.22 -27.41
C ALA A 327 -2.68 -10.00 -27.22
N ALA A 328 -3.12 -9.77 -25.97
CA ALA A 328 -3.90 -8.60 -25.59
C ALA A 328 -3.13 -7.71 -24.61
N LEU A 329 -3.18 -6.38 -24.79
CA LEU A 329 -2.74 -5.39 -23.81
C LEU A 329 -3.95 -4.63 -23.26
N LEU A 330 -4.11 -4.65 -21.94
CA LEU A 330 -5.10 -3.90 -21.20
C LEU A 330 -4.46 -2.66 -20.58
N ALA A 331 -4.98 -1.50 -20.94
CA ALA A 331 -4.59 -0.21 -20.38
C ALA A 331 -5.74 0.42 -19.56
N PRO A 332 -5.44 1.20 -18.50
CA PRO A 332 -6.44 1.75 -17.58
C PRO A 332 -7.34 2.81 -18.21
N THR A 333 -6.88 3.44 -19.29
CA THR A 333 -7.61 4.50 -19.97
C THR A 333 -7.47 4.35 -21.47
N GLU A 334 -8.45 4.87 -22.21
CA GLU A 334 -8.43 4.85 -23.68
C GLU A 334 -7.24 5.63 -24.24
N VAL A 335 -6.85 6.72 -23.57
CA VAL A 335 -5.67 7.53 -23.93
C VAL A 335 -4.40 6.68 -23.86
N LEU A 336 -4.22 5.89 -22.79
CA LEU A 336 -3.05 5.03 -22.66
C LEU A 336 -3.10 3.85 -23.66
N ALA A 337 -4.28 3.28 -23.92
CA ALA A 337 -4.44 2.24 -24.94
C ALA A 337 -4.03 2.75 -26.34
N ALA A 338 -4.52 3.94 -26.72
CA ALA A 338 -4.18 4.58 -27.99
C ALA A 338 -2.68 4.93 -28.07
N GLN A 339 -2.08 5.32 -26.94
CA GLN A 339 -0.64 5.58 -26.87
C GLN A 339 0.19 4.31 -27.06
N HIS A 340 -0.15 3.21 -26.39
CA HIS A 340 0.53 1.94 -26.60
C HIS A 340 0.38 1.47 -28.04
N HIS A 341 -0.81 1.63 -28.63
CA HIS A 341 -1.07 1.27 -30.02
C HIS A 341 -0.13 2.04 -30.97
N ARG A 342 -0.08 3.37 -30.86
CA ARG A 342 0.82 4.19 -31.67
C ARG A 342 2.30 3.85 -31.44
N GLY A 343 2.72 3.74 -30.17
CA GLY A 343 4.10 3.41 -29.84
C GLY A 343 4.54 2.05 -30.36
N MET A 344 3.65 1.05 -30.36
CA MET A 344 3.92 -0.26 -30.95
C MET A 344 3.97 -0.20 -32.47
N LEU A 345 3.08 0.55 -33.12
CA LEU A 345 3.14 0.78 -34.57
C LEU A 345 4.46 1.45 -34.99
N ASP A 346 4.91 2.47 -34.24
CA ASP A 346 6.16 3.17 -34.51
C ASP A 346 7.38 2.25 -34.35
N LEU A 347 7.38 1.40 -33.30
CA LEU A 347 8.45 0.44 -33.04
C LEU A 347 8.49 -0.71 -34.07
N LEU A 348 7.34 -1.24 -34.47
CA LEU A 348 7.24 -2.33 -35.44
C LEU A 348 7.44 -1.85 -36.89
N GLY A 349 7.02 -0.64 -37.22
CA GLY A 349 7.04 -0.10 -38.58
C GLY A 349 6.34 -1.05 -39.58
N PRO A 350 7.00 -1.43 -40.70
CA PRO A 350 6.46 -2.39 -41.68
C PRO A 350 6.00 -3.74 -41.13
N LEU A 351 6.52 -4.17 -39.97
CA LEU A 351 6.13 -5.43 -39.34
C LEU A 351 4.72 -5.37 -38.73
N ALA A 352 4.10 -4.20 -38.62
CA ALA A 352 2.72 -4.03 -38.13
C ALA A 352 1.67 -3.95 -39.26
N GLN A 353 2.07 -4.08 -40.52
CA GLN A 353 1.23 -3.84 -41.70
C GLN A 353 0.61 -5.12 -42.28
N ALA A 354 0.49 -6.20 -41.50
CA ALA A 354 0.01 -7.48 -42.02
C ALA A 354 -1.32 -7.37 -42.78
N GLY A 355 -1.37 -7.87 -44.02
CA GLY A 355 -2.56 -7.78 -44.88
C GLY A 355 -2.68 -6.47 -45.67
N GLU A 356 -1.69 -5.58 -45.61
CA GLU A 356 -1.56 -4.43 -46.51
C GLU A 356 -0.68 -4.76 -47.72
N LEU A 357 -0.88 -4.03 -48.83
CA LEU A 357 -0.08 -4.20 -50.04
C LEU A 357 1.39 -3.81 -49.76
N GLY A 358 2.30 -4.78 -49.90
CA GLY A 358 3.73 -4.58 -49.66
C GLY A 358 4.19 -4.84 -48.22
N ALA A 359 3.32 -5.40 -47.38
CA ALA A 359 3.69 -5.88 -46.04
C ALA A 359 4.72 -7.01 -46.12
N ALA A 360 5.55 -7.14 -45.07
CA ALA A 360 6.44 -8.29 -44.93
C ALA A 360 5.63 -9.58 -44.72
N ASP A 361 6.13 -10.71 -45.23
CA ASP A 361 5.45 -12.01 -45.15
C ASP A 361 5.24 -12.49 -43.69
N ASP A 362 6.07 -12.01 -42.77
CA ASP A 362 6.04 -12.30 -41.33
C ASP A 362 5.42 -11.18 -40.47
N ALA A 363 4.80 -10.17 -41.09
CA ALA A 363 4.17 -9.06 -40.37
C ALA A 363 2.99 -9.53 -39.50
N THR A 364 2.69 -8.76 -38.46
CA THR A 364 1.49 -8.89 -37.62
C THR A 364 0.57 -7.69 -37.78
N ARG A 365 -0.69 -7.82 -37.36
CA ARG A 365 -1.64 -6.70 -37.28
C ARG A 365 -1.83 -6.30 -35.83
N VAL A 366 -1.81 -5.00 -35.58
CA VAL A 366 -1.99 -4.38 -34.26
C VAL A 366 -3.30 -3.59 -34.25
N GLU A 367 -4.31 -4.09 -33.55
CA GLU A 367 -5.65 -3.48 -33.52
C GLU A 367 -5.92 -2.79 -32.18
N LEU A 368 -6.63 -1.65 -32.20
CA LEU A 368 -7.08 -0.93 -31.01
C LEU A 368 -8.59 -1.12 -30.84
N VAL A 369 -9.02 -1.51 -29.64
CA VAL A 369 -10.43 -1.69 -29.26
C VAL A 369 -10.74 -0.86 -28.01
N THR A 370 -11.42 0.25 -28.20
CA THR A 370 -11.88 1.15 -27.12
C THR A 370 -13.39 1.36 -27.17
N GLY A 371 -13.97 1.90 -26.09
CA GLY A 371 -15.40 2.21 -26.02
C GLY A 371 -15.81 3.39 -26.90
N SER A 372 -14.86 4.29 -27.21
CA SER A 372 -15.02 5.43 -28.11
C SER A 372 -15.10 5.09 -29.60
N LEU A 373 -14.82 3.84 -30.01
CA LEU A 373 -14.90 3.46 -31.43
C LEU A 373 -16.33 3.52 -31.96
N GLY A 374 -16.51 4.20 -33.10
CA GLY A 374 -17.77 4.17 -33.84
C GLY A 374 -18.20 2.75 -34.22
N ALA A 375 -19.50 2.49 -34.28
CA ALA A 375 -20.06 1.14 -34.43
C ALA A 375 -19.51 0.34 -35.62
N ALA A 376 -19.22 1.00 -36.76
CA ALA A 376 -18.62 0.34 -37.91
C ALA A 376 -17.17 -0.09 -37.67
N ALA A 377 -16.35 0.81 -37.11
CA ALA A 377 -14.95 0.52 -36.77
C ALA A 377 -14.85 -0.57 -35.71
N ARG A 378 -15.69 -0.50 -34.66
CA ARG A 378 -15.76 -1.52 -33.61
C ARG A 378 -16.11 -2.89 -34.17
N ARG A 379 -17.14 -2.99 -35.03
CA ARG A 379 -17.51 -4.29 -35.65
C ARG A 379 -16.39 -4.88 -36.50
N ARG A 380 -15.68 -4.06 -37.27
CA ARG A 380 -14.52 -4.50 -38.05
C ARG A 380 -13.41 -5.01 -37.12
N ALA A 381 -13.02 -4.21 -36.13
CA ALA A 381 -11.97 -4.59 -35.18
C ALA A 381 -12.29 -5.92 -34.49
N LEU A 382 -13.51 -6.10 -34.00
CA LEU A 382 -13.94 -7.35 -33.35
C LEU A 382 -13.92 -8.55 -34.31
N ALA A 383 -14.26 -8.37 -35.58
CA ALA A 383 -14.16 -9.43 -36.58
C ALA A 383 -12.70 -9.84 -36.83
N GLU A 384 -11.79 -8.86 -36.95
CA GLU A 384 -10.34 -9.15 -37.09
C GLU A 384 -9.79 -9.92 -35.88
N VAL A 385 -10.27 -9.61 -34.68
CA VAL A 385 -9.89 -10.30 -33.44
C VAL A 385 -10.43 -11.73 -33.42
N ALA A 386 -11.71 -11.91 -33.70
CA ALA A 386 -12.38 -13.22 -33.68
C ALA A 386 -11.86 -14.17 -34.76
N GLU A 387 -11.41 -13.65 -35.89
CA GLU A 387 -10.83 -14.42 -36.99
C GLU A 387 -9.32 -14.70 -36.81
N GLY A 388 -8.69 -14.19 -35.76
CA GLY A 388 -7.27 -14.37 -35.50
C GLY A 388 -6.34 -13.53 -36.39
N ARG A 389 -6.89 -12.58 -37.18
CA ARG A 389 -6.11 -11.73 -38.08
C ARG A 389 -5.36 -10.62 -37.34
N ALA A 390 -5.86 -10.18 -36.19
CA ALA A 390 -5.15 -9.28 -35.28
C ALA A 390 -4.28 -10.08 -34.31
N GLY A 391 -2.96 -10.10 -34.54
CA GLY A 391 -2.01 -10.80 -33.66
C GLY A 391 -1.79 -10.08 -32.32
N ILE A 392 -1.88 -8.74 -32.32
CA ILE A 392 -1.81 -7.92 -31.09
C ILE A 392 -3.07 -7.06 -31.00
N VAL A 393 -3.72 -7.08 -29.85
CA VAL A 393 -4.94 -6.32 -29.57
C VAL A 393 -4.71 -5.43 -28.35
N LEU A 394 -4.94 -4.13 -28.49
CA LEU A 394 -4.85 -3.19 -27.38
C LEU A 394 -6.22 -2.64 -27.04
N GLY A 395 -6.48 -2.43 -25.76
CA GLY A 395 -7.75 -1.85 -25.34
C GLY A 395 -7.81 -1.54 -23.86
N THR A 396 -9.00 -1.12 -23.44
CA THR A 396 -9.33 -0.93 -22.03
C THR A 396 -10.09 -2.15 -21.51
N HIS A 397 -10.76 -2.02 -20.36
CA HIS A 397 -11.77 -3.00 -19.91
C HIS A 397 -12.82 -3.34 -20.96
N ALA A 398 -12.94 -2.56 -22.05
CA ALA A 398 -13.77 -2.90 -23.20
C ALA A 398 -13.47 -4.28 -23.78
N LEU A 399 -12.23 -4.78 -23.67
CA LEU A 399 -11.83 -6.13 -24.09
C LEU A 399 -12.41 -7.24 -23.20
N LEU A 400 -12.88 -6.90 -22.01
CA LEU A 400 -13.44 -7.84 -21.03
C LEU A 400 -14.94 -8.04 -21.18
N TYR A 401 -15.62 -7.16 -21.91
CA TYR A 401 -17.08 -7.24 -22.07
C TYR A 401 -17.53 -8.43 -22.92
N GLU A 402 -18.79 -8.81 -22.77
CA GLU A 402 -19.44 -9.80 -23.64
C GLU A 402 -19.39 -9.35 -25.11
N GLY A 403 -19.10 -10.30 -26.01
CA GLY A 403 -18.99 -10.05 -27.45
C GLY A 403 -17.60 -9.67 -27.99
N VAL A 404 -16.55 -9.75 -27.17
CA VAL A 404 -15.16 -9.78 -27.62
C VAL A 404 -14.66 -11.22 -27.47
N ASP A 405 -14.50 -11.91 -28.58
CA ASP A 405 -14.07 -13.31 -28.62
C ASP A 405 -12.76 -13.39 -29.40
N PHE A 406 -11.75 -14.04 -28.83
CA PHE A 406 -10.45 -14.25 -29.45
C PHE A 406 -10.41 -15.61 -30.13
N HIS A 407 -9.69 -15.73 -31.24
CA HIS A 407 -9.45 -17.01 -31.90
C HIS A 407 -8.50 -17.91 -31.08
N ASP A 408 -7.39 -17.36 -30.59
CA ASP A 408 -6.41 -18.08 -29.75
C ASP A 408 -5.66 -17.10 -28.84
N LEU A 409 -6.27 -16.65 -27.74
CA LEU A 409 -5.62 -15.74 -26.79
C LEU A 409 -4.52 -16.48 -26.01
N GLY A 410 -3.26 -16.19 -26.32
CA GLY A 410 -2.09 -16.82 -25.70
C GLY A 410 -1.45 -16.01 -24.57
N LEU A 411 -1.55 -14.67 -24.59
CA LEU A 411 -0.97 -13.80 -23.58
C LEU A 411 -1.86 -12.59 -23.32
N VAL A 412 -2.03 -12.27 -22.03
CA VAL A 412 -2.63 -11.01 -21.58
C VAL A 412 -1.59 -10.20 -20.82
N VAL A 413 -1.38 -8.97 -21.27
CA VAL A 413 -0.56 -7.97 -20.60
C VAL A 413 -1.47 -6.94 -19.94
N VAL A 414 -1.29 -6.69 -18.65
CA VAL A 414 -2.05 -5.69 -17.89
C VAL A 414 -1.10 -4.58 -17.47
N ASP A 415 -1.36 -3.34 -17.87
CA ASP A 415 -0.55 -2.17 -17.49
C ASP A 415 -1.22 -1.36 -16.35
N GLU A 416 -0.43 -0.97 -15.35
CA GLU A 416 -0.87 -0.23 -14.15
C GLU A 416 -2.04 -0.85 -13.37
N GLN A 417 -1.77 -2.03 -12.79
CA GLN A 417 -2.72 -2.89 -12.08
C GLN A 417 -3.48 -2.22 -10.91
N HIS A 418 -3.04 -1.11 -10.34
CA HIS A 418 -3.67 -0.57 -9.10
C HIS A 418 -5.13 -0.09 -9.29
N ARG A 419 -5.66 -0.06 -10.52
CA ARG A 419 -7.09 0.18 -10.82
C ARG A 419 -7.85 -1.09 -11.28
N PHE A 420 -7.18 -2.24 -11.38
CA PHE A 420 -7.73 -3.47 -11.94
C PHE A 420 -7.95 -4.51 -10.83
N GLY A 421 -9.21 -4.85 -10.58
CA GLY A 421 -9.64 -5.82 -9.56
C GLY A 421 -9.39 -7.27 -9.98
N VAL A 422 -9.52 -8.18 -9.01
CA VAL A 422 -9.36 -9.63 -9.20
C VAL A 422 -10.39 -10.19 -10.20
N GLU A 423 -11.64 -9.73 -10.14
CA GLU A 423 -12.75 -10.19 -11.01
C GLU A 423 -12.47 -10.05 -12.52
N GLN A 424 -11.61 -9.12 -12.90
CA GLN A 424 -11.27 -8.83 -14.29
C GLN A 424 -10.23 -9.82 -14.84
N ARG A 425 -9.40 -10.43 -13.97
CA ARG A 425 -8.47 -11.50 -14.34
C ARG A 425 -9.22 -12.78 -14.69
N ASP A 426 -10.32 -13.06 -13.99
CA ASP A 426 -11.13 -14.26 -14.23
C ASP A 426 -11.98 -14.11 -15.48
N ALA A 427 -12.48 -12.91 -15.74
CA ALA A 427 -13.11 -12.58 -17.02
C ALA A 427 -12.18 -12.84 -18.21
N LEU A 428 -10.87 -12.61 -18.08
CA LEU A 428 -9.89 -12.91 -19.14
C LEU A 428 -9.58 -14.38 -19.30
N ARG A 429 -9.49 -15.11 -18.19
CA ARG A 429 -9.30 -16.57 -18.22
C ARG A 429 -10.49 -17.26 -18.88
N ALA A 430 -11.70 -16.77 -18.64
CA ALA A 430 -12.93 -17.29 -19.24
C ALA A 430 -13.06 -17.00 -20.76
N LYS A 431 -12.21 -16.13 -21.32
CA LYS A 431 -12.22 -15.75 -22.75
C LYS A 431 -11.41 -16.67 -23.65
N ALA A 432 -10.75 -17.68 -23.09
CA ALA A 432 -9.95 -18.64 -23.82
C ALA A 432 -10.28 -20.07 -23.38
N ASP A 433 -10.23 -21.02 -24.31
CA ASP A 433 -10.47 -22.45 -24.02
C ASP A 433 -9.45 -23.01 -23.03
N GLN A 434 -8.23 -22.47 -23.03
CA GLN A 434 -7.19 -22.70 -22.04
C GLN A 434 -6.76 -21.36 -21.44
N PRO A 435 -6.45 -21.28 -20.13
CA PRO A 435 -6.03 -20.02 -19.53
C PRO A 435 -4.81 -19.43 -20.26
N PRO A 436 -4.85 -18.15 -20.65
CA PRO A 436 -3.72 -17.49 -21.29
C PRO A 436 -2.59 -17.26 -20.27
N HIS A 437 -1.37 -17.07 -20.78
CA HIS A 437 -0.28 -16.52 -19.96
C HIS A 437 -0.64 -15.08 -19.54
N VAL A 438 -0.23 -14.66 -18.34
CA VAL A 438 -0.54 -13.35 -17.77
C VAL A 438 0.75 -12.63 -17.35
N LEU A 439 0.98 -11.47 -17.93
CA LEU A 439 2.05 -10.54 -17.57
C LEU A 439 1.44 -9.25 -17.03
N VAL A 440 1.70 -8.94 -15.78
CA VAL A 440 1.25 -7.68 -15.18
C VAL A 440 2.43 -6.72 -15.11
N MET A 441 2.22 -5.46 -15.46
CA MET A 441 3.22 -4.41 -15.38
C MET A 441 2.82 -3.38 -14.33
N THR A 442 3.82 -2.89 -13.61
CA THR A 442 3.65 -1.74 -12.71
C THR A 442 4.79 -0.75 -12.86
N ALA A 443 4.47 0.55 -12.91
CA ALA A 443 5.45 1.63 -12.90
C ALA A 443 5.88 2.08 -11.51
N THR A 444 5.10 1.75 -10.47
CA THR A 444 5.47 1.90 -9.07
C THR A 444 6.14 0.62 -8.60
N PRO A 445 7.45 0.63 -8.32
CA PRO A 445 8.11 -0.54 -7.73
C PRO A 445 7.39 -0.94 -6.44
N ILE A 446 7.21 -2.23 -6.19
CA ILE A 446 6.60 -2.73 -4.96
C ILE A 446 7.69 -3.53 -4.24
N PRO A 447 7.93 -3.30 -2.93
CA PRO A 447 8.88 -4.09 -2.18
C PRO A 447 8.56 -5.57 -2.36
N ARG A 448 9.58 -6.37 -2.62
CA ARG A 448 9.41 -7.78 -3.00
C ARG A 448 8.57 -8.55 -1.99
N THR A 449 8.69 -8.25 -0.70
CA THR A 449 7.93 -8.90 0.36
C THR A 449 6.44 -8.59 0.33
N VAL A 450 6.09 -7.34 0.02
CA VAL A 450 4.71 -6.94 -0.22
C VAL A 450 4.19 -7.64 -1.47
N ALA A 451 4.97 -7.67 -2.55
CA ALA A 451 4.59 -8.40 -3.76
C ALA A 451 4.38 -9.91 -3.50
N MET A 452 5.27 -10.55 -2.75
CA MET A 452 5.21 -11.97 -2.37
C MET A 452 4.03 -12.31 -1.47
N THR A 453 3.42 -11.33 -0.80
CA THR A 453 2.33 -11.53 0.18
C THR A 453 0.98 -11.10 -0.39
N VAL A 454 0.94 -9.96 -1.09
CA VAL A 454 -0.29 -9.38 -1.68
C VAL A 454 -0.60 -10.00 -3.04
N TYR A 455 0.43 -10.18 -3.86
CA TYR A 455 0.33 -10.72 -5.21
C TYR A 455 1.02 -12.08 -5.32
N GLY A 456 1.07 -12.85 -4.22
CA GLY A 456 2.00 -13.97 -4.04
C GLY A 456 1.84 -15.16 -4.99
N ASP A 457 0.79 -15.17 -5.82
CA ASP A 457 0.62 -16.05 -6.98
C ASP A 457 1.48 -15.64 -8.20
N LEU A 458 1.97 -14.39 -8.24
CA LEU A 458 2.80 -13.86 -9.31
C LEU A 458 4.30 -14.05 -9.01
N GLU A 459 5.04 -14.50 -10.02
CA GLU A 459 6.50 -14.39 -10.03
C GLU A 459 6.91 -12.95 -10.28
N THR A 460 7.93 -12.44 -9.60
CA THR A 460 8.35 -11.04 -9.74
C THR A 460 9.62 -10.93 -10.59
N SER A 461 9.59 -10.11 -11.63
CA SER A 461 10.76 -9.69 -12.40
C SER A 461 10.98 -8.19 -12.24
N THR A 462 12.23 -7.80 -11.97
CA THR A 462 12.57 -6.41 -11.65
C THR A 462 13.49 -5.81 -12.73
N LEU A 463 13.03 -4.74 -13.38
CA LEU A 463 13.82 -3.89 -14.26
C LEU A 463 14.33 -2.66 -13.50
N SER A 464 15.54 -2.76 -12.95
CA SER A 464 16.21 -1.66 -12.22
C SER A 464 17.06 -0.74 -13.11
N GLN A 465 17.46 -1.20 -14.30
CA GLN A 465 18.31 -0.43 -15.21
C GLN A 465 17.49 0.52 -16.07
N LEU A 466 17.87 1.80 -16.10
CA LEU A 466 17.34 2.78 -17.04
C LEU A 466 18.10 2.67 -18.39
N PRO A 467 17.42 2.85 -19.54
CA PRO A 467 18.09 2.89 -20.86
C PRO A 467 19.16 3.99 -20.95
N GLN A 468 20.18 3.77 -21.78
CA GLN A 468 21.23 4.78 -22.03
C GLN A 468 20.63 6.05 -22.65
N GLY A 469 21.14 7.22 -22.24
CA GLY A 469 20.73 8.53 -22.78
C GLY A 469 19.72 9.31 -21.93
N ARG A 470 19.24 8.75 -20.81
CA ARG A 470 18.38 9.47 -19.88
C ARG A 470 19.19 10.29 -18.87
N SER A 471 18.93 11.60 -18.83
CA SER A 471 19.55 12.49 -17.84
C SER A 471 18.85 12.40 -16.48
N PRO A 472 19.60 12.50 -15.36
CA PRO A 472 19.01 12.45 -14.03
C PRO A 472 18.05 13.61 -13.79
N ILE A 473 17.07 13.41 -12.90
CA ILE A 473 16.08 14.40 -12.53
C ILE A 473 16.45 14.96 -11.15
N ALA A 474 16.89 16.22 -11.12
CA ALA A 474 17.12 16.91 -9.85
C ALA A 474 15.77 17.26 -9.21
N SER A 475 15.57 16.86 -7.95
CA SER A 475 14.32 17.09 -7.23
C SER A 475 14.56 17.99 -6.02
N HIS A 476 13.74 19.02 -5.85
CA HIS A 476 13.85 19.96 -4.72
C HIS A 476 12.48 20.31 -4.15
N VAL A 477 12.38 20.39 -2.83
CA VAL A 477 11.17 20.85 -2.16
C VAL A 477 11.21 22.37 -2.00
N VAL A 478 10.14 23.05 -2.39
CA VAL A 478 9.98 24.51 -2.36
C VAL A 478 9.03 24.87 -1.21
N PRO A 479 9.53 25.34 -0.05
CA PRO A 479 8.71 25.74 1.09
C PRO A 479 8.07 27.11 0.85
N ALA A 480 6.89 27.14 0.21
CA ALA A 480 6.23 28.37 -0.20
C ALA A 480 5.74 29.23 0.98
N ALA A 481 5.31 28.59 2.08
CA ALA A 481 4.87 29.29 3.29
C ALA A 481 6.01 30.01 4.02
N GLU A 482 7.16 29.34 4.16
CA GLU A 482 8.31 29.87 4.91
C GLU A 482 9.19 30.79 4.05
N LYS A 483 9.32 30.48 2.76
CA LYS A 483 10.21 31.19 1.82
C LYS A 483 9.48 31.50 0.50
N PRO A 484 8.56 32.48 0.48
CA PRO A 484 7.81 32.85 -0.73
C PRO A 484 8.70 33.17 -1.94
N ALA A 485 9.87 33.78 -1.73
CA ALA A 485 10.83 34.09 -2.79
C ALA A 485 11.36 32.85 -3.55
N PHE A 486 11.28 31.65 -2.95
CA PHE A 486 11.66 30.40 -3.61
C PHE A 486 10.63 29.98 -4.65
N LEU A 487 9.35 30.26 -4.41
CA LEU A 487 8.29 30.05 -5.39
C LEU A 487 8.48 30.97 -6.61
N ASP A 488 8.81 32.26 -6.38
CA ASP A 488 9.17 33.18 -7.47
C ASP A 488 10.42 32.73 -8.24
N ARG A 489 11.38 32.11 -7.54
CA ARG A 489 12.55 31.52 -8.20
C ARG A 489 12.15 30.29 -9.04
N ALA A 490 11.24 29.45 -8.56
CA ALA A 490 10.72 28.29 -9.31
C ALA A 490 10.08 28.73 -10.64
N TRP A 491 9.25 29.79 -10.63
CA TRP A 491 8.65 30.32 -11.85
C TRP A 491 9.67 30.91 -12.82
N ARG A 492 10.65 31.68 -12.33
CA ARG A 492 11.76 32.17 -13.16
C ARG A 492 12.54 31.02 -13.79
N ARG A 493 12.79 29.96 -13.02
CA ARG A 493 13.50 28.77 -13.50
C ARG A 493 12.73 28.05 -14.61
N LEU A 494 11.41 27.94 -14.49
CA LEU A 494 10.56 27.39 -15.55
C LEU A 494 10.68 28.23 -16.83
N ARG A 495 10.58 29.56 -16.74
CA ARG A 495 10.74 30.45 -17.90
C ARG A 495 12.11 30.34 -18.56
N GLU A 496 13.18 30.19 -17.78
CA GLU A 496 14.55 30.00 -18.31
C GLU A 496 14.64 28.73 -19.16
N GLU A 497 14.02 27.63 -18.72
CA GLU A 497 14.03 26.36 -19.47
C GLU A 497 13.14 26.45 -20.73
N VAL A 498 11.95 27.05 -20.62
CA VAL A 498 11.11 27.31 -21.79
C VAL A 498 11.80 28.23 -22.80
N GLY A 499 12.53 29.25 -22.33
CA GLY A 499 13.33 30.14 -23.19
C GLY A 499 14.46 29.44 -23.95
N LYS A 500 14.88 28.25 -23.52
CA LYS A 500 15.83 27.38 -24.25
C LYS A 500 15.15 26.48 -25.27
N GLY A 501 13.83 26.57 -25.42
CA GLY A 501 13.02 25.73 -26.31
C GLY A 501 12.50 24.45 -25.66
N HIS A 502 12.61 24.31 -24.34
CA HIS A 502 12.04 23.17 -23.60
C HIS A 502 10.59 23.42 -23.18
N GLN A 503 9.95 22.40 -22.63
CA GLN A 503 8.57 22.46 -22.17
C GLN A 503 8.46 22.11 -20.68
N ALA A 504 7.37 22.53 -20.04
CA ALA A 504 7.16 22.35 -18.61
C ALA A 504 5.77 21.84 -18.25
N TYR A 505 5.69 21.06 -17.18
CA TYR A 505 4.44 20.67 -16.52
C TYR A 505 4.24 21.45 -15.23
N VAL A 506 3.00 21.87 -14.98
CA VAL A 506 2.55 22.39 -13.68
C VAL A 506 1.37 21.55 -13.21
N VAL A 507 1.51 20.86 -12.09
CA VAL A 507 0.50 19.91 -11.60
C VAL A 507 -0.20 20.47 -10.37
N CYS A 508 -1.54 20.47 -10.41
CA CYS A 508 -2.40 20.88 -9.30
C CYS A 508 -3.18 19.68 -8.74
N PRO A 509 -3.47 19.64 -7.44
CA PRO A 509 -4.20 18.53 -6.81
C PRO A 509 -5.67 18.46 -7.22
N ARG A 510 -6.30 19.58 -7.62
CA ARG A 510 -7.74 19.64 -7.92
C ARG A 510 -8.00 20.18 -9.32
N ILE A 511 -9.16 19.84 -9.89
CA ILE A 511 -9.66 20.40 -11.15
C ILE A 511 -10.22 21.82 -10.96
N GLY A 512 -11.20 22.02 -10.06
CA GLY A 512 -12.05 23.23 -9.94
C GLY A 512 -13.41 22.91 -9.30
N GLU A 513 -14.41 23.79 -9.40
CA GLU A 513 -15.74 23.60 -8.77
C GLU A 513 -16.46 22.30 -9.21
N GLY A 514 -16.94 21.54 -8.22
CA GLY A 514 -17.68 20.28 -8.33
C GLY A 514 -17.37 19.34 -7.15
N PRO A 515 -18.20 18.31 -6.87
CA PRO A 515 -17.92 17.39 -5.77
C PRO A 515 -16.57 16.70 -6.01
N ALA A 516 -15.78 16.59 -4.94
CA ALA A 516 -14.56 15.78 -4.94
C ALA A 516 -14.93 14.36 -5.36
N SER A 517 -14.25 13.81 -6.35
CA SER A 517 -14.27 12.37 -6.60
C SER A 517 -13.68 11.61 -5.39
N ASP A 518 -13.93 10.31 -5.27
CA ASP A 518 -13.40 9.51 -4.14
C ASP A 518 -11.86 9.55 -4.05
N GLU A 519 -11.16 9.87 -5.15
CA GLU A 519 -9.70 10.09 -5.22
C GLU A 519 -9.26 11.51 -4.75
N GLU A 520 -10.20 12.44 -4.56
CA GLU A 520 -10.01 13.85 -4.19
C GLU A 520 -10.48 14.18 -2.76
N ALA A 521 -10.85 13.16 -1.96
CA ALA A 521 -11.33 13.37 -0.59
C ALA A 521 -10.23 13.97 0.32
N PRO A 522 -10.53 15.01 1.11
CA PRO A 522 -9.60 15.53 2.11
C PRO A 522 -9.32 14.46 3.17
N ARG A 523 -8.05 14.27 3.53
CA ARG A 523 -7.65 13.43 4.67
C ARG A 523 -8.21 14.03 5.97
N GLU A 524 -8.52 13.19 6.96
CA GLU A 524 -9.12 13.62 8.25
C GLU A 524 -8.31 14.70 9.01
N ASP A 525 -7.04 14.93 8.65
CA ASP A 525 -6.15 15.99 9.17
C ASP A 525 -6.41 17.41 8.60
N ASP A 526 -7.37 17.61 7.68
CA ASP A 526 -7.52 18.89 6.95
C ASP A 526 -8.26 20.01 7.72
N ASN A 527 -8.41 19.90 9.05
CA ASN A 527 -9.11 20.89 9.87
C ASN A 527 -8.28 22.18 10.02
N GLY A 528 -8.37 23.07 9.02
CA GLY A 528 -7.88 24.46 9.10
C GLY A 528 -7.03 24.95 7.91
N ARG A 529 -6.81 24.16 6.86
CA ARG A 529 -6.01 24.55 5.68
C ARG A 529 -6.85 25.21 4.59
N ARG A 530 -6.23 26.05 3.76
CA ARG A 530 -6.84 26.58 2.53
C ARG A 530 -7.20 25.43 1.57
N PRO A 531 -8.26 25.57 0.76
CA PRO A 531 -8.63 24.53 -0.22
C PRO A 531 -7.48 24.25 -1.19
N PRO A 532 -7.35 23.00 -1.69
CA PRO A 532 -6.33 22.62 -2.66
C PRO A 532 -6.42 23.45 -3.94
N LEU A 533 -5.28 23.80 -4.53
CA LEU A 533 -5.24 24.58 -5.78
C LEU A 533 -5.90 23.83 -6.94
N ALA A 534 -6.76 24.54 -7.66
CA ALA A 534 -7.48 24.03 -8.81
C ALA A 534 -6.81 24.43 -10.14
N VAL A 535 -6.72 23.50 -11.10
CA VAL A 535 -6.20 23.75 -12.44
C VAL A 535 -6.92 24.93 -13.13
N THR A 536 -8.25 24.99 -13.02
CA THR A 536 -9.05 26.06 -13.66
C THR A 536 -8.83 27.44 -13.05
N GLU A 537 -8.36 27.51 -11.81
CA GLU A 537 -8.04 28.75 -11.11
C GLU A 537 -6.57 29.15 -11.33
N VAL A 538 -5.66 28.16 -11.31
CA VAL A 538 -4.22 28.38 -11.42
C VAL A 538 -3.81 28.76 -12.85
N ALA A 539 -4.38 28.13 -13.89
CA ALA A 539 -3.95 28.38 -15.25
C ALA A 539 -4.12 29.86 -15.70
N PRO A 540 -5.27 30.52 -15.46
CA PRO A 540 -5.42 31.96 -15.73
C PRO A 540 -4.44 32.83 -14.94
N LEU A 541 -4.27 32.54 -13.64
CA LEU A 541 -3.34 33.29 -12.78
C LEU A 541 -1.89 33.19 -13.25
N LEU A 542 -1.46 32.01 -13.73
CA LEU A 542 -0.13 31.82 -14.29
C LEU A 542 0.02 32.58 -15.62
N ALA A 543 -1.01 32.53 -16.49
CA ALA A 543 -1.01 33.20 -17.78
C ALA A 543 -0.94 34.73 -17.65
N GLU A 544 -1.66 35.31 -16.70
CA GLU A 544 -1.65 36.75 -16.44
C GLU A 544 -0.46 37.20 -15.60
N GLY A 545 0.09 36.32 -14.77
CA GLY A 545 1.18 36.62 -13.85
C GLY A 545 2.53 36.07 -14.31
N PRO A 546 3.13 35.12 -13.56
CA PRO A 546 4.53 34.74 -13.73
C PRO A 546 4.86 34.12 -15.09
N LEU A 547 3.90 33.49 -15.77
CA LEU A 547 4.10 32.82 -17.06
C LEU A 547 3.57 33.65 -18.24
N HIS A 548 3.34 34.95 -18.05
CA HIS A 548 2.90 35.85 -19.10
C HIS A 548 3.75 35.75 -20.37
N GLY A 549 3.06 35.62 -21.50
CA GLY A 549 3.64 35.48 -22.83
C GLY A 549 4.00 34.05 -23.26
N LEU A 550 3.78 33.04 -22.42
CA LEU A 550 3.95 31.63 -22.79
C LEU A 550 2.65 31.00 -23.29
N ARG A 551 2.75 29.98 -24.15
CA ARG A 551 1.60 29.21 -24.64
C ARG A 551 1.23 28.14 -23.62
N ILE A 552 0.16 28.37 -22.87
CA ILE A 552 -0.27 27.51 -21.76
C ILE A 552 -1.48 26.67 -22.20
N GLY A 553 -1.38 25.35 -22.03
CA GLY A 553 -2.50 24.42 -22.17
C GLY A 553 -3.03 23.94 -20.82
N VAL A 554 -4.27 23.46 -20.80
CA VAL A 554 -4.95 22.92 -19.62
C VAL A 554 -5.36 21.48 -19.85
N LEU A 555 -5.09 20.59 -18.90
CA LEU A 555 -5.50 19.18 -18.98
C LEU A 555 -6.06 18.66 -17.65
N HIS A 556 -7.30 18.17 -17.65
CA HIS A 556 -7.90 17.57 -16.45
C HIS A 556 -8.89 16.44 -16.78
N GLY A 557 -9.26 15.67 -15.75
CA GLY A 557 -10.04 14.44 -15.88
C GLY A 557 -11.44 14.63 -16.49
N ARG A 558 -12.03 15.81 -16.32
CA ARG A 558 -13.36 16.15 -16.87
C ARG A 558 -13.39 16.54 -18.35
N LEU A 559 -12.23 16.72 -19.01
CA LEU A 559 -12.22 17.03 -20.44
C LEU A 559 -12.71 15.81 -21.27
N PRO A 560 -13.48 16.02 -22.34
CA PRO A 560 -13.76 15.00 -23.34
C PRO A 560 -12.48 14.33 -23.86
N ALA A 561 -12.57 13.05 -24.24
CA ALA A 561 -11.40 12.26 -24.68
C ALA A 561 -10.70 12.91 -25.89
N ASP A 562 -11.46 13.32 -26.91
CA ASP A 562 -10.91 13.98 -28.11
C ASP A 562 -10.17 15.28 -27.79
N GLU A 563 -10.65 16.04 -26.80
CA GLU A 563 -10.03 17.29 -26.36
C GLU A 563 -8.74 17.03 -25.59
N LYS A 564 -8.73 16.04 -24.68
CA LYS A 564 -7.50 15.59 -23.99
C LYS A 564 -6.43 15.19 -25.00
N ASP A 565 -6.81 14.39 -26.00
CA ASP A 565 -5.92 13.93 -27.05
C ASP A 565 -5.43 15.06 -27.95
N ALA A 566 -6.26 16.06 -28.23
CA ALA A 566 -5.85 17.26 -28.95
C ALA A 566 -4.82 18.08 -28.15
N VAL A 567 -5.09 18.40 -26.89
CA VAL A 567 -4.17 19.15 -26.03
C VAL A 567 -2.84 18.42 -25.86
N MET A 568 -2.87 17.10 -25.62
CA MET A 568 -1.67 16.30 -25.48
C MET A 568 -0.86 16.22 -26.78
N ARG A 569 -1.52 16.19 -27.95
CA ARG A 569 -0.83 16.28 -29.25
C ARG A 569 -0.15 17.62 -29.45
N SER A 570 -0.84 18.72 -29.18
CA SER A 570 -0.27 20.07 -29.28
C SER A 570 0.92 20.24 -28.32
N PHE A 571 0.82 19.71 -27.10
CA PHE A 571 1.95 19.72 -26.18
C PHE A 571 3.10 18.83 -26.69
N ALA A 572 2.85 17.60 -27.13
CA ALA A 572 3.92 16.74 -27.67
C ALA A 572 4.61 17.32 -28.93
N ALA A 573 3.88 18.08 -29.76
CA ALA A 573 4.39 18.74 -30.96
C ALA A 573 5.21 20.03 -30.67
N GLY A 574 5.19 20.53 -29.43
CA GLY A 574 5.83 21.80 -29.08
C GLY A 574 4.98 23.03 -29.41
N ASP A 575 3.69 22.88 -29.67
CA ASP A 575 2.75 24.00 -29.89
C ASP A 575 2.37 24.70 -28.59
N LEU A 576 2.57 24.03 -27.45
CA LEU A 576 2.34 24.54 -26.10
C LEU A 576 3.65 24.48 -25.30
N ASP A 577 3.97 25.57 -24.61
CA ASP A 577 5.20 25.67 -23.81
C ASP A 577 5.01 25.05 -22.42
N VAL A 578 3.82 25.22 -21.84
CA VAL A 578 3.48 24.79 -20.48
C VAL A 578 2.15 24.06 -20.47
N LEU A 579 2.10 22.90 -19.81
CA LEU A 579 0.85 22.19 -19.55
C LEU A 579 0.49 22.26 -18.07
N VAL A 580 -0.62 22.93 -17.74
CA VAL A 580 -1.20 22.96 -16.40
C VAL A 580 -2.21 21.82 -16.28
N ALA A 581 -1.97 20.87 -15.39
CA ALA A 581 -2.76 19.65 -15.34
C ALA A 581 -3.05 19.13 -13.92
N THR A 582 -4.02 18.25 -13.79
CA THR A 582 -4.17 17.42 -12.58
C THR A 582 -3.34 16.14 -12.67
N THR A 583 -3.55 15.20 -11.74
CA THR A 583 -2.98 13.83 -11.76
C THR A 583 -3.23 13.06 -13.06
N VAL A 584 -4.04 13.54 -14.00
CA VAL A 584 -4.22 12.90 -15.32
C VAL A 584 -2.90 12.74 -16.09
N VAL A 585 -1.91 13.61 -15.88
CA VAL A 585 -0.58 13.45 -16.49
C VAL A 585 0.22 12.28 -15.89
N GLU A 586 -0.19 11.74 -14.74
CA GLU A 586 0.42 10.56 -14.11
C GLU A 586 0.50 9.38 -15.08
N VAL A 587 -0.50 9.23 -15.96
CA VAL A 587 -0.62 8.14 -16.95
C VAL A 587 -0.32 8.63 -18.39
N GLY A 588 0.26 9.82 -18.55
CA GLY A 588 0.29 10.55 -19.83
C GLY A 588 1.32 10.15 -20.89
N VAL A 589 1.37 10.96 -21.96
CA VAL A 589 2.24 10.82 -23.15
C VAL A 589 3.71 11.09 -22.81
N ASN A 590 4.62 10.38 -23.50
CA ASN A 590 6.05 10.66 -23.43
C ASN A 590 6.39 11.95 -24.21
N VAL A 591 6.85 12.99 -23.52
CA VAL A 591 7.30 14.25 -24.15
C VAL A 591 8.79 14.46 -23.85
N PRO A 592 9.70 14.04 -24.75
CA PRO A 592 11.16 14.11 -24.51
C PRO A 592 11.69 15.52 -24.25
N ASN A 593 11.03 16.54 -24.81
CA ASN A 593 11.39 17.95 -24.66
C ASN A 593 10.89 18.58 -23.34
N ALA A 594 10.13 17.85 -22.52
CA ALA A 594 9.68 18.33 -21.21
C ALA A 594 10.78 18.13 -20.16
N THR A 595 11.33 19.23 -19.64
CA THR A 595 12.47 19.23 -18.71
C THR A 595 12.08 19.68 -17.31
N VAL A 596 10.99 20.42 -17.13
CA VAL A 596 10.58 20.97 -15.81
C VAL A 596 9.23 20.43 -15.38
N MET A 597 9.14 19.97 -14.13
CA MET A 597 7.92 19.57 -13.43
C MET A 597 7.76 20.42 -12.17
N ILE A 598 6.66 21.14 -12.01
CA ILE A 598 6.31 21.85 -10.78
C ILE A 598 5.02 21.24 -10.23
N VAL A 599 5.06 20.67 -9.03
CA VAL A 599 3.87 20.13 -8.35
C VAL A 599 3.46 21.10 -7.26
N LEU A 600 2.27 21.69 -7.40
CA LEU A 600 1.67 22.60 -6.42
C LEU A 600 0.97 21.80 -5.32
N ASP A 601 1.01 22.29 -4.08
CA ASP A 601 0.48 21.59 -2.90
C ASP A 601 0.94 20.11 -2.83
N ALA A 602 2.23 19.87 -3.08
CA ALA A 602 2.82 18.54 -3.23
C ALA A 602 2.58 17.63 -2.01
N ASP A 603 2.41 18.21 -0.82
CA ASP A 603 2.07 17.47 0.40
C ASP A 603 0.67 16.83 0.38
N ARG A 604 -0.18 17.16 -0.59
CA ARG A 604 -1.47 16.51 -0.79
C ARG A 604 -1.40 15.22 -1.62
N PHE A 605 -0.28 14.98 -2.31
CA PHE A 605 -0.10 13.80 -3.16
C PHE A 605 0.52 12.63 -2.39
N GLY A 606 0.24 11.39 -2.82
CA GLY A 606 0.96 10.20 -2.34
C GLY A 606 2.40 10.14 -2.86
N VAL A 607 3.28 9.41 -2.17
CA VAL A 607 4.70 9.25 -2.59
C VAL A 607 4.79 8.62 -3.99
N SER A 608 3.99 7.57 -4.22
CA SER A 608 3.89 6.89 -5.51
C SER A 608 3.46 7.84 -6.64
N GLN A 609 2.45 8.70 -6.40
CA GLN A 609 1.99 9.68 -7.39
C GLN A 609 3.09 10.71 -7.72
N LEU A 610 3.77 11.24 -6.70
CA LEU A 610 4.88 12.17 -6.89
C LEU A 610 6.03 11.55 -7.70
N HIS A 611 6.34 10.27 -7.44
CA HIS A 611 7.33 9.53 -8.21
C HIS A 611 6.92 9.39 -9.69
N GLN A 612 5.65 9.01 -9.95
CA GLN A 612 5.14 8.87 -11.31
C GLN A 612 5.14 10.20 -12.07
N LEU A 613 4.68 11.28 -11.43
CA LEU A 613 4.71 12.64 -11.98
C LEU A 613 6.15 13.09 -12.29
N ARG A 614 7.08 12.90 -11.35
CA ARG A 614 8.50 13.18 -11.56
C ARG A 614 9.03 12.44 -12.80
N GLY A 615 8.65 11.17 -12.97
CA GLY A 615 9.06 10.35 -14.12
C GLY A 615 8.53 10.81 -15.48
N ARG A 616 7.69 11.85 -15.54
CA ARG A 616 7.18 12.45 -16.80
C ARG A 616 8.11 13.48 -17.43
N VAL A 617 9.14 13.93 -16.72
CA VAL A 617 10.18 14.85 -17.24
C VAL A 617 11.55 14.17 -17.35
N GLY A 618 12.49 14.81 -18.06
CA GLY A 618 13.84 14.28 -18.21
C GLY A 618 13.88 12.97 -18.99
N ARG A 619 13.09 12.89 -20.06
CA ARG A 619 13.02 11.71 -20.94
C ARG A 619 13.86 11.85 -22.22
N GLY A 620 14.32 13.06 -22.52
CA GLY A 620 15.32 13.33 -23.56
C GLY A 620 16.75 13.41 -23.00
N SER A 621 17.65 13.98 -23.79
CA SER A 621 19.04 14.21 -23.41
C SER A 621 19.22 15.37 -22.40
N ALA A 622 18.25 16.29 -22.33
CA ALA A 622 18.29 17.41 -21.39
C ALA A 622 17.99 16.96 -19.95
N ALA A 623 18.68 17.56 -18.98
CA ALA A 623 18.48 17.26 -17.57
C ALA A 623 17.09 17.68 -17.07
N GLY A 624 16.46 16.81 -16.29
CA GLY A 624 15.15 17.06 -15.70
C GLY A 624 15.24 17.83 -14.38
N LEU A 625 14.23 18.65 -14.08
CA LEU A 625 14.06 19.36 -12.82
C LEU A 625 12.63 19.16 -12.28
N CYS A 626 12.51 18.66 -11.06
CA CYS A 626 11.23 18.49 -10.36
C CYS A 626 11.20 19.37 -9.10
N LEU A 627 10.21 20.25 -9.00
CA LEU A 627 10.02 21.17 -7.89
C LEU A 627 8.72 20.84 -7.16
N LEU A 628 8.82 20.46 -5.89
CA LEU A 628 7.70 20.06 -5.04
C LEU A 628 7.31 21.24 -4.15
N VAL A 629 6.29 21.99 -4.53
CA VAL A 629 5.84 23.18 -3.79
C VAL A 629 4.93 22.76 -2.64
N THR A 630 5.23 23.21 -1.43
CA THR A 630 4.44 22.87 -0.23
C THR A 630 4.34 24.05 0.73
N GLU A 631 3.25 24.06 1.50
CA GLU A 631 3.05 24.93 2.66
C GLU A 631 3.25 24.18 3.99
N ALA A 632 3.61 22.90 3.95
CA ALA A 632 3.91 22.12 5.15
C ALA A 632 5.17 22.66 5.85
N MET A 633 5.05 22.88 7.16
CA MET A 633 6.13 23.38 8.00
C MET A 633 7.25 22.36 8.16
N GLU A 634 8.48 22.85 8.31
CA GLU A 634 9.64 22.05 8.70
C GLU A 634 9.38 21.18 9.94
N GLY A 635 9.79 19.90 9.88
CA GLY A 635 9.57 18.91 10.94
C GLY A 635 8.17 18.28 11.00
N SER A 636 7.25 18.64 10.10
CA SER A 636 5.98 17.91 9.97
C SER A 636 6.14 16.59 9.18
N PRO A 637 5.33 15.54 9.45
CA PRO A 637 5.40 14.28 8.71
C PRO A 637 5.24 14.46 7.19
N ALA A 638 4.36 15.41 6.79
CA ALA A 638 4.14 15.75 5.40
C ALA A 638 5.41 16.34 4.73
N ARG A 639 6.18 17.13 5.48
CA ARG A 639 7.42 17.74 5.01
C ARG A 639 8.56 16.74 4.93
N GLU A 640 8.78 15.94 5.98
CA GLU A 640 9.78 14.87 5.99
C GLU A 640 9.59 13.91 4.82
N ARG A 641 8.34 13.56 4.51
CA ARG A 641 7.98 12.75 3.35
C ARG A 641 8.38 13.40 2.03
N LEU A 642 8.13 14.70 1.84
CA LEU A 642 8.52 15.40 0.62
C LEU A 642 10.04 15.50 0.47
N ASP A 643 10.74 15.75 1.56
CA ASP A 643 12.21 15.79 1.57
C ASP A 643 12.79 14.40 1.25
N ALA A 644 12.19 13.33 1.77
CA ALA A 644 12.53 11.96 1.40
C ALA A 644 12.31 11.69 -0.11
N VAL A 645 11.17 12.11 -0.67
CA VAL A 645 10.88 12.00 -2.11
C VAL A 645 11.90 12.76 -2.95
N ALA A 646 12.32 13.95 -2.51
CA ALA A 646 13.31 14.75 -3.21
C ALA A 646 14.74 14.18 -3.11
N SER A 647 15.06 13.47 -2.02
CA SER A 647 16.41 12.96 -1.74
C SER A 647 16.83 11.75 -2.58
N THR A 648 15.87 11.00 -3.14
CA THR A 648 16.16 9.77 -3.90
C THR A 648 15.39 9.70 -5.20
N THR A 649 16.07 9.27 -6.26
CA THR A 649 15.43 8.94 -7.53
C THR A 649 14.93 7.50 -7.60
N ASP A 650 15.44 6.64 -6.70
CA ASP A 650 15.17 5.20 -6.64
C ASP A 650 13.71 4.92 -6.25
N GLY A 651 12.94 4.37 -7.20
CA GLY A 651 11.53 4.07 -6.99
C GLY A 651 11.27 2.99 -5.93
N PHE A 652 12.21 2.06 -5.69
CA PHE A 652 12.06 1.02 -4.66
C PHE A 652 12.15 1.61 -3.26
N LYS A 653 13.14 2.46 -3.01
CA LYS A 653 13.27 3.18 -1.73
C LYS A 653 12.05 4.05 -1.44
N LEU A 654 11.47 4.67 -2.48
CA LEU A 654 10.25 5.46 -2.33
C LEU A 654 9.03 4.61 -2.02
N ALA A 655 8.93 3.42 -2.60
CA ALA A 655 7.85 2.49 -2.30
C ALA A 655 7.94 1.93 -0.87
N GLU A 656 9.14 1.63 -0.39
CA GLU A 656 9.39 1.28 1.02
C GLU A 656 8.93 2.42 1.95
N LEU A 657 9.30 3.67 1.64
CA LEU A 657 8.86 4.85 2.40
C LEU A 657 7.34 5.06 2.34
N ASP A 658 6.69 4.86 1.18
CA ASP A 658 5.21 4.96 1.04
C ASP A 658 4.52 3.90 1.89
N LEU A 659 5.07 2.68 1.93
CA LEU A 659 4.55 1.57 2.73
C LEU A 659 4.82 1.70 4.23
N GLU A 660 5.92 2.31 4.64
CA GLU A 660 6.17 2.59 6.06
C GLU A 660 5.18 3.63 6.61
N GLN A 661 4.75 4.56 5.77
CA GLN A 661 3.85 5.64 6.13
C GLN A 661 2.37 5.25 6.03
N ARG A 662 2.01 4.42 5.06
CA ARG A 662 0.68 3.81 4.99
C ARG A 662 0.63 2.67 6.01
N ARG A 663 -0.26 2.74 6.99
CA ARG A 663 -0.50 1.59 7.87
C ARG A 663 -0.78 0.36 6.99
N GLU A 664 -0.09 -0.75 7.25
CA GLU A 664 0.01 -1.94 6.40
C GLU A 664 -1.35 -2.52 5.93
N GLY A 665 -2.45 -2.19 6.64
CA GLY A 665 -3.81 -2.60 6.30
C GLY A 665 -4.33 -2.07 4.94
N ASP A 666 -3.89 -0.90 4.47
CA ASP A 666 -4.41 -0.31 3.22
C ASP A 666 -3.95 -1.06 1.96
N VAL A 667 -2.80 -1.74 2.01
CA VAL A 667 -2.20 -2.42 0.84
C VAL A 667 -2.80 -3.81 0.61
N LEU A 668 -3.42 -4.38 1.64
CA LEU A 668 -4.07 -5.69 1.60
C LEU A 668 -5.57 -5.62 1.25
N GLY A 669 -6.08 -4.45 0.82
CA GLY A 669 -7.46 -4.27 0.38
C GLY A 669 -8.47 -3.96 1.48
N ALA A 670 -8.03 -3.46 2.65
CA ALA A 670 -8.91 -3.18 3.80
C ALA A 670 -10.01 -2.13 3.54
N THR A 671 -9.95 -1.40 2.43
CA THR A 671 -10.91 -0.32 2.11
C THR A 671 -12.20 -0.80 1.45
N GLN A 672 -12.32 -2.05 1.00
CA GLN A 672 -13.57 -2.52 0.36
C GLN A 672 -14.53 -3.29 1.28
N SER A 673 -14.10 -3.84 2.43
CA SER A 673 -14.99 -4.63 3.30
C SER A 673 -15.12 -4.17 4.76
N GLY A 674 -14.43 -3.09 5.18
CA GLY A 674 -14.57 -2.54 6.53
C GLY A 674 -14.11 -3.47 7.68
N ARG A 675 -13.46 -4.60 7.38
CA ARG A 675 -12.85 -5.51 8.37
C ARG A 675 -11.32 -5.35 8.38
N ARG A 676 -10.74 -5.33 9.59
CA ARG A 676 -9.31 -5.08 9.85
C ARG A 676 -8.43 -6.13 9.14
N SER A 677 -7.21 -5.75 8.72
CA SER A 677 -6.23 -6.73 8.24
C SER A 677 -5.98 -7.80 9.31
N HIS A 678 -6.06 -9.08 8.94
CA HIS A 678 -5.89 -10.21 9.87
C HIS A 678 -4.44 -10.42 10.36
N LEU A 679 -3.45 -9.76 9.74
CA LEU A 679 -2.07 -9.70 10.25
C LEU A 679 -2.04 -8.81 11.49
N ARG A 680 -1.75 -9.39 12.66
CA ARG A 680 -1.79 -8.69 13.95
C ARG A 680 -0.39 -8.28 14.41
N LEU A 681 0.64 -9.06 14.07
CA LEU A 681 2.02 -8.83 14.49
C LEU A 681 3.00 -8.72 13.34
N LEU A 682 2.77 -9.44 12.24
CA LEU A 682 3.68 -9.50 11.10
C LEU A 682 3.69 -8.18 10.34
N SER A 683 4.88 -7.61 10.20
CA SER A 683 5.13 -6.43 9.37
C SER A 683 5.76 -6.85 8.05
N LEU A 684 5.11 -6.52 6.92
CA LEU A 684 5.60 -6.91 5.59
C LEU A 684 6.95 -6.26 5.23
N LEU A 685 7.26 -5.11 5.84
CA LEU A 685 8.50 -4.39 5.62
C LEU A 685 9.60 -4.88 6.57
N ARG A 686 9.30 -4.91 7.88
CA ARG A 686 10.31 -5.20 8.91
C ARG A 686 10.65 -6.68 9.00
N ASP A 687 9.70 -7.57 8.70
CA ASP A 687 9.86 -9.01 8.87
C ASP A 687 10.21 -9.73 7.54
N THR A 688 10.94 -9.04 6.66
CA THR A 688 11.28 -9.51 5.30
C THR A 688 11.98 -10.87 5.30
N ASP A 689 13.00 -11.05 6.13
CA ASP A 689 13.74 -12.31 6.22
C ASP A 689 12.86 -13.46 6.74
N LEU A 690 11.97 -13.16 7.68
CA LEU A 690 11.04 -14.11 8.26
C LEU A 690 10.04 -14.60 7.21
N ILE A 691 9.49 -13.70 6.40
CA ILE A 691 8.56 -14.04 5.31
C ILE A 691 9.25 -14.89 4.23
N ARG A 692 10.49 -14.53 3.84
CA ARG A 692 11.26 -15.31 2.87
C ARG A 692 11.49 -16.73 3.36
N ASP A 693 11.92 -16.87 4.61
CA ASP A 693 12.22 -18.17 5.20
C ASP A 693 10.94 -19.01 5.36
N ALA A 694 9.82 -18.39 5.75
CA ALA A 694 8.51 -19.04 5.82
C ALA A 694 8.05 -19.54 4.44
N ARG A 695 8.31 -18.78 3.36
CA ARG A 695 8.01 -19.21 1.99
C ARG A 695 8.81 -20.43 1.57
N ALA A 696 10.11 -20.48 1.89
CA ALA A 696 10.95 -21.63 1.55
C ALA A 696 10.43 -22.92 2.22
N GLU A 697 10.03 -22.84 3.49
CA GLU A 697 9.40 -23.96 4.19
C GLU A 697 8.03 -24.32 3.59
N ALA A 698 7.24 -23.31 3.19
CA ALA A 698 5.93 -23.54 2.58
C ALA A 698 6.05 -24.25 1.23
N ILE A 699 7.05 -23.91 0.41
CA ILE A 699 7.35 -24.59 -0.86
C ILE A 699 7.67 -26.06 -0.60
N ALA A 700 8.61 -26.35 0.30
CA ALA A 700 8.98 -27.72 0.64
C ALA A 700 7.78 -28.53 1.15
N LEU A 701 6.92 -27.93 1.99
CA LEU A 701 5.74 -28.61 2.53
C LEU A 701 4.69 -28.90 1.44
N VAL A 702 4.41 -27.94 0.55
CA VAL A 702 3.41 -28.10 -0.52
C VAL A 702 3.87 -29.09 -1.57
N GLU A 703 5.17 -29.18 -1.87
CA GLU A 703 5.72 -30.21 -2.76
C GLU A 703 5.45 -31.63 -2.25
N GLU A 704 5.45 -31.85 -0.93
CA GLU A 704 5.22 -33.17 -0.31
C GLU A 704 3.76 -33.47 0.05
N ASP A 705 2.99 -32.45 0.44
CA ASP A 705 1.60 -32.55 0.91
C ASP A 705 0.77 -31.31 0.48
N PRO A 706 0.38 -31.22 -0.81
CA PRO A 706 -0.30 -30.03 -1.35
C PRO A 706 -1.60 -29.65 -0.65
N GLU A 707 -2.34 -30.63 -0.13
CA GLU A 707 -3.64 -30.41 0.54
C GLU A 707 -3.52 -30.43 2.07
N LEU A 708 -2.29 -30.48 2.62
CA LEU A 708 -2.01 -30.54 4.06
C LEU A 708 -2.72 -31.70 4.78
N ALA A 709 -2.96 -32.81 4.08
CA ALA A 709 -3.72 -33.95 4.60
C ALA A 709 -3.00 -34.63 5.78
N ARG A 710 -1.66 -34.54 5.84
CA ARG A 710 -0.84 -35.05 6.96
C ARG A 710 -0.75 -34.05 8.12
N HIS A 711 -1.21 -32.82 7.94
CA HIS A 711 -1.12 -31.72 8.90
C HIS A 711 -2.48 -31.01 9.13
N PRO A 712 -3.50 -31.72 9.66
CA PRO A 712 -4.86 -31.16 9.80
C PRO A 712 -4.94 -29.95 10.73
N ALA A 713 -4.13 -29.90 11.79
CA ALA A 713 -4.07 -28.75 12.71
C ALA A 713 -3.51 -27.49 12.00
N LEU A 714 -2.52 -27.68 11.11
CA LEU A 714 -1.98 -26.61 10.28
C LEU A 714 -3.04 -26.12 9.28
N ALA A 715 -3.73 -27.05 8.61
CA ALA A 715 -4.78 -26.73 7.65
C ALA A 715 -5.90 -25.91 8.30
N ALA A 716 -6.37 -26.32 9.49
CA ALA A 716 -7.37 -25.58 10.25
C ALA A 716 -6.87 -24.18 10.67
N SER A 717 -5.62 -24.07 11.12
CA SER A 717 -5.02 -22.78 11.47
C SER A 717 -4.90 -21.83 10.27
N VAL A 718 -4.54 -22.35 9.10
CA VAL A 718 -4.44 -21.58 7.86
C VAL A 718 -5.83 -21.11 7.44
N ALA A 719 -6.84 -21.98 7.46
CA ALA A 719 -8.21 -21.62 7.13
C ALA A 719 -8.76 -20.51 8.06
N ALA A 720 -8.51 -20.62 9.37
CA ALA A 720 -8.93 -19.62 10.35
C ALA A 720 -8.22 -18.26 10.21
N LEU A 721 -6.96 -18.26 9.75
CA LEU A 721 -6.20 -17.01 9.53
C LEU A 721 -6.55 -16.32 8.21
N VAL A 722 -7.06 -17.07 7.23
CA VAL A 722 -7.35 -16.57 5.89
C VAL A 722 -8.81 -16.15 5.70
N ASP A 723 -9.76 -16.70 6.48
CA ASP A 723 -11.22 -16.43 6.47
C ASP A 723 -11.94 -16.63 5.12
N GLU A 724 -13.20 -17.06 5.18
CA GLU A 724 -14.03 -17.51 4.05
C GLU A 724 -14.28 -16.43 2.98
N GLU A 725 -14.28 -15.13 3.32
CA GLU A 725 -14.42 -14.04 2.35
C GLU A 725 -13.13 -13.81 1.56
N ARG A 726 -11.97 -14.00 2.20
CA ARG A 726 -10.71 -14.06 1.47
C ARG A 726 -10.64 -15.37 0.73
N ALA A 727 -11.12 -16.49 1.26
CA ALA A 727 -11.24 -17.74 0.52
C ALA A 727 -12.15 -17.56 -0.71
N GLU A 728 -13.28 -16.87 -0.65
CA GLU A 728 -14.09 -16.55 -1.84
C GLU A 728 -13.40 -15.57 -2.78
N TYR A 729 -12.66 -14.57 -2.27
CA TYR A 729 -11.83 -13.66 -3.07
C TYR A 729 -10.57 -14.33 -3.64
N LEU A 730 -10.09 -15.41 -3.02
CA LEU A 730 -8.89 -16.20 -3.33
C LEU A 730 -9.22 -17.48 -4.13
N GLU A 731 -10.46 -17.97 -4.05
CA GLU A 731 -11.06 -19.04 -4.86
C GLU A 731 -11.60 -18.48 -6.18
N LYS A 732 -12.08 -17.23 -6.18
CA LYS A 732 -12.47 -16.55 -7.40
C LYS A 732 -11.25 -16.15 -8.26
N GLY A 733 -10.07 -15.87 -7.67
CA GLY A 733 -8.89 -15.33 -8.38
C GLY A 733 -7.83 -16.29 -8.88
#